data_AF-A0A2W6T4S5-F1
#
_entry.id   AF-A0A2W6T4S5-F1
#
_cell.length_a   1.000
_cell.length_b   1.000
_cell.length_c   1.000
_cell.angle_alpha   90.00
_cell.angle_beta   90.00
_cell.angle_gamma   90.00
#
_symmetry.space_group_name_H-M   'P 1'
#
loop_
_entity.id
_entity.type
_entity.pdbx_description
1 polymer ?
#
loop_
_entity_poly.entity_id
_entity_poly.type
_entity_poly.pdbx_seq_one_letter_code
_entity_poly.pdbx_strand_id
1 'polypeptide(L)'
;MTTTTRPRARSRRRRTTTMTTITATISNGAAKLGAITASGVSAATVSTTGNVSVGGNLSASSGTGTFNAVTAIGNVAGATVTSSSDASVGRDLGVTRNFSAGSIATSGNVYAPSGLATLGNITTPGYLQVFGTASFGDLSYYAQLLSGNPLLNFSPGNYLLYDRTTNAASINIGSAPRLSVTATGVSIPGDLAFQTTSSNINGATSQLADAGSVVRTLQARIGERTSVLDFCPSTIGAGSTDATSCIQAAITALCARSNKGGILFFPPGAYLINGTVLLPCAGLTIEGAGVGNPYGGQGTQIIAGHRTDSAPVIRALVTSYTSAAGEANAPSSQAGTQRFSFGPVIRNLSFANLNGSVPNGRPGPFVELNYTTYSLLDHVTMYAACTGLKIYGGFFVGVRDSQIEGFAGNCNVIDLHGDRSKTYSTLDAVYFDKVEITNFGGAGSCYNISDRVQTVWWTNTTCQTGGFAINSACPGMSSLQDCPGFFTLSDFEAESNGTSASLINITELADGFTMTGSWLRGYYSGDAANTLISITPGLFPSAQRGLPITISNNWLKHAGGSCLYIQNEQATISGNHIYGCGRRADGPSYAAVEIRANYATISNNILCGGDYLNDSSSFATGVLLANNANYISITGNIIGSACTSIYLNPGTGTSIASAGNAGP
;
A
#
# COMPACT_ATOMS: atom_id res chain seq x y z
N MET A 1 -103.18 7.88 -58.97
CA MET A 1 -104.01 7.10 -59.91
C MET A 1 -103.74 7.61 -61.32
N THR A 2 -103.21 6.71 -62.18
CA THR A 2 -103.49 6.56 -63.65
C THR A 2 -103.52 7.81 -64.56
N THR A 3 -102.91 7.92 -65.76
CA THR A 3 -102.21 6.99 -66.68
C THR A 3 -101.71 7.78 -67.92
N THR A 4 -100.51 7.41 -68.41
CA THR A 4 -100.06 7.22 -69.82
C THR A 4 -100.40 8.13 -71.03
N THR A 5 -99.33 8.25 -71.87
CA THR A 5 -99.21 8.08 -73.35
C THR A 5 -99.04 9.26 -74.33
N ARG A 6 -97.78 9.38 -74.81
CA ARG A 6 -97.26 9.31 -76.21
C ARG A 6 -97.28 10.54 -77.19
N PRO A 7 -96.36 10.54 -78.21
CA PRO A 7 -95.67 11.73 -78.76
C PRO A 7 -95.83 11.95 -80.28
N ARG A 8 -95.31 13.09 -80.79
CA ARG A 8 -94.84 13.41 -82.18
C ARG A 8 -94.62 14.95 -82.26
N ALA A 9 -93.77 15.60 -83.06
CA ALA A 9 -92.81 15.23 -84.11
C ALA A 9 -91.82 16.40 -84.34
N ARG A 10 -90.76 16.09 -85.09
CA ARG A 10 -89.64 16.93 -85.57
C ARG A 10 -90.03 18.24 -86.27
N SER A 11 -89.14 19.24 -86.16
CA SER A 11 -88.84 20.20 -87.24
C SER A 11 -87.34 20.56 -87.21
N ARG A 12 -86.62 20.20 -88.29
CA ARG A 12 -85.21 20.55 -88.52
C ARG A 12 -85.15 21.95 -89.13
N ARG A 13 -84.51 22.92 -88.48
CA ARG A 13 -84.02 24.16 -89.09
C ARG A 13 -82.51 24.05 -89.33
N ARG A 14 -82.11 23.96 -90.60
CA ARG A 14 -80.71 24.06 -91.04
C ARG A 14 -80.31 25.54 -90.93
N ARG A 15 -79.40 25.87 -90.01
CA ARG A 15 -78.79 27.21 -89.87
C ARG A 15 -77.42 27.15 -90.52
N THR A 16 -77.26 27.83 -91.64
CA THR A 16 -75.99 27.99 -92.35
C THR A 16 -75.12 28.92 -91.52
N THR A 17 -74.06 28.41 -90.90
CA THR A 17 -73.10 29.21 -90.14
C THR A 17 -71.96 29.59 -91.07
N THR A 18 -71.87 30.88 -91.41
CA THR A 18 -70.82 31.46 -92.24
C THR A 18 -69.47 31.37 -91.52
N MET A 19 -68.52 30.60 -92.05
CA MET A 19 -67.14 30.61 -91.57
C MET A 19 -66.50 31.94 -91.93
N THR A 20 -66.03 32.67 -90.92
CA THR A 20 -65.32 33.94 -91.12
C THR A 20 -63.84 33.68 -90.86
N THR A 21 -63.03 33.64 -91.92
CA THR A 21 -61.57 33.61 -91.80
C THR A 21 -61.08 35.05 -91.68
N ILE A 22 -60.41 35.38 -90.57
CA ILE A 22 -59.73 36.67 -90.39
C ILE A 22 -58.25 36.44 -90.68
N THR A 23 -57.77 36.94 -91.81
CA THR A 23 -56.33 36.96 -92.13
C THR A 23 -55.83 38.38 -91.97
N ALA A 24 -54.96 38.62 -90.98
CA ALA A 24 -54.23 39.88 -90.83
C ALA A 24 -52.77 39.64 -91.24
N THR A 25 -52.37 40.16 -92.40
CA THR A 25 -50.97 40.15 -92.85
C THR A 25 -50.38 41.53 -92.61
N ILE A 26 -49.32 41.62 -91.81
CA ILE A 26 -48.61 42.86 -91.55
C ILE A 26 -47.22 42.76 -92.17
N SER A 27 -46.98 43.50 -93.26
CA SER A 27 -45.68 43.59 -93.91
C SER A 27 -44.96 44.87 -93.49
N ASN A 28 -43.83 44.72 -92.81
CA ASN A 28 -42.85 45.76 -92.45
C ASN A 28 -43.37 46.99 -91.66
N GLY A 29 -43.21 46.93 -90.34
CA GLY A 29 -43.40 48.03 -89.40
C GLY A 29 -43.80 47.50 -88.01
N ALA A 30 -43.36 48.15 -86.94
CA ALA A 30 -43.77 47.80 -85.57
C ALA A 30 -45.29 47.97 -85.43
N ALA A 31 -46.03 46.87 -85.46
CA ALA A 31 -47.48 46.89 -85.33
C ALA A 31 -47.89 46.57 -83.88
N LYS A 32 -48.62 47.51 -83.28
CA LYS A 32 -49.28 47.31 -82.00
C LYS A 32 -50.71 46.82 -82.29
N LEU A 33 -50.91 45.50 -82.27
CA LEU A 33 -52.24 44.91 -82.39
C LEU A 33 -53.01 45.13 -81.06
N GLY A 34 -54.04 45.96 -81.11
CA GLY A 34 -55.04 46.02 -80.03
C GLY A 34 -55.80 44.70 -79.91
N ALA A 35 -56.46 44.49 -78.77
CA ALA A 35 -57.14 43.24 -78.43
C ALA A 35 -58.02 42.73 -79.59
N ILE A 36 -57.68 41.56 -80.14
CA ILE A 36 -58.53 40.84 -81.08
C ILE A 36 -59.57 40.11 -80.24
N THR A 37 -60.76 40.68 -80.09
CA THR A 37 -61.90 39.98 -79.51
C THR A 37 -62.73 39.39 -80.64
N ALA A 38 -62.65 38.07 -80.83
CA ALA A 38 -63.43 37.38 -81.85
C ALA A 38 -64.15 36.19 -81.22
N SER A 39 -65.49 36.18 -81.29
CA SER A 39 -66.29 35.02 -80.87
C SER A 39 -66.54 34.10 -82.06
N GLY A 40 -66.32 32.80 -81.91
CA GLY A 40 -66.63 31.81 -82.96
C GLY A 40 -65.55 31.58 -84.01
N VAL A 41 -64.28 31.84 -83.67
CA VAL A 41 -63.14 31.59 -84.58
C VAL A 41 -62.69 30.14 -84.50
N SER A 42 -62.76 29.41 -85.62
CA SER A 42 -62.27 28.02 -85.71
C SER A 42 -60.78 27.91 -86.02
N ALA A 43 -60.15 28.98 -86.52
CA ALA A 43 -58.71 29.10 -86.70
C ALA A 43 -58.29 30.58 -86.77
N ALA A 44 -57.27 30.98 -86.01
CA ALA A 44 -56.62 32.28 -86.11
C ALA A 44 -55.13 32.04 -86.37
N THR A 45 -54.61 32.58 -87.48
CA THR A 45 -53.18 32.52 -87.78
C THR A 45 -52.62 33.94 -87.73
N VAL A 46 -51.74 34.20 -86.78
CA VAL A 46 -50.95 35.45 -86.72
C VAL A 46 -49.54 35.10 -87.16
N SER A 47 -49.15 35.56 -88.35
CA SER A 47 -47.80 35.37 -88.87
C SER A 47 -47.08 36.72 -88.90
N THR A 48 -45.96 36.81 -88.20
CA THR A 48 -45.15 38.03 -88.12
C THR A 48 -43.68 37.69 -88.31
N THR A 49 -42.98 38.47 -89.12
CA THR A 49 -41.54 38.33 -89.39
C THR A 49 -40.67 39.32 -88.61
N GLY A 50 -41.24 40.04 -87.62
CA GLY A 50 -40.53 41.00 -86.76
C GLY A 50 -40.87 40.86 -85.28
N ASN A 51 -40.23 41.65 -84.42
CA ASN A 51 -40.47 41.66 -82.97
C ASN A 51 -41.92 42.03 -82.64
N VAL A 52 -42.65 41.12 -81.98
CA VAL A 52 -44.04 41.35 -81.53
C VAL A 52 -44.08 41.50 -80.02
N SER A 53 -44.63 42.62 -79.55
CA SER A 53 -45.06 42.79 -78.15
C SER A 53 -46.57 42.63 -78.10
N VAL A 54 -47.04 41.52 -77.52
CA VAL A 54 -48.48 41.31 -77.26
C VAL A 54 -48.80 41.96 -75.92
N GLY A 55 -49.22 43.22 -75.95
CA GLY A 55 -49.56 43.99 -74.74
C GLY A 55 -50.94 43.66 -74.13
N GLY A 56 -51.42 42.42 -74.24
CA GLY A 56 -52.73 42.02 -73.73
C GLY A 56 -52.92 40.51 -73.60
N ASN A 57 -53.87 40.10 -72.78
CA ASN A 57 -54.20 38.70 -72.54
C ASN A 57 -54.75 38.04 -73.82
N LEU A 58 -54.09 36.97 -74.29
CA LEU A 58 -54.69 36.06 -75.27
C LEU A 58 -55.68 35.14 -74.53
N SER A 59 -56.93 35.58 -74.45
CA SER A 59 -58.01 34.86 -73.76
C SER A 59 -58.90 34.16 -74.79
N ALA A 60 -58.89 32.83 -74.82
CA ALA A 60 -59.92 32.04 -75.47
C ALA A 60 -61.00 31.68 -74.43
N SER A 61 -62.12 32.40 -74.43
CA SER A 61 -63.24 32.05 -73.56
C SER A 61 -64.10 30.95 -74.22
N SER A 62 -64.18 29.82 -73.54
CA SER A 62 -65.15 28.71 -73.73
C SER A 62 -65.22 28.08 -75.13
N GLY A 63 -64.46 26.99 -75.30
CA GLY A 63 -64.63 26.01 -76.36
C GLY A 63 -63.36 25.17 -76.49
N THR A 64 -63.49 23.85 -76.68
CA THR A 64 -62.37 22.95 -76.99
C THR A 64 -61.75 23.35 -78.33
N GLY A 65 -60.85 24.32 -78.30
CA GLY A 65 -60.08 24.82 -79.43
C GLY A 65 -58.63 24.37 -79.29
N THR A 66 -58.16 23.56 -80.22
CA THR A 66 -56.73 23.30 -80.41
C THR A 66 -56.04 24.57 -80.91
N PHE A 67 -55.07 25.10 -80.15
CA PHE A 67 -54.14 26.10 -80.67
C PHE A 67 -53.17 25.41 -81.62
N ASN A 68 -53.45 25.47 -82.93
CA ASN A 68 -52.48 25.05 -83.93
C ASN A 68 -51.41 26.14 -84.07
N ALA A 69 -50.28 25.90 -83.39
CA ALA A 69 -48.99 26.57 -83.54
C ALA A 69 -48.95 28.10 -83.29
N VAL A 70 -48.43 28.50 -82.13
CA VAL A 70 -47.79 29.82 -81.97
C VAL A 70 -46.32 29.65 -82.34
N THR A 71 -45.98 29.90 -83.61
CA THR A 71 -44.58 29.93 -84.05
C THR A 71 -44.05 31.35 -83.88
N ALA A 72 -43.44 31.64 -82.73
CA ALA A 72 -42.71 32.89 -82.51
C ALA A 72 -41.24 32.69 -82.88
N ILE A 73 -40.77 33.35 -83.95
CA ILE A 73 -39.35 33.43 -84.29
C ILE A 73 -38.83 34.75 -83.70
N GLY A 74 -38.64 34.79 -82.37
CA GLY A 74 -38.19 35.97 -81.63
C GLY A 74 -38.26 35.81 -80.11
N ASN A 75 -37.67 36.74 -79.35
CA ASN A 75 -37.71 36.75 -77.89
C ASN A 75 -39.12 37.06 -77.37
N VAL A 76 -39.72 36.13 -76.61
CA VAL A 76 -41.01 36.35 -75.92
C VAL A 76 -40.72 36.74 -74.47
N ALA A 77 -40.86 38.02 -74.14
CA ALA A 77 -40.73 38.52 -72.77
C ALA A 77 -42.11 38.89 -72.21
N GLY A 78 -42.46 38.36 -71.03
CA GLY A 78 -43.65 38.78 -70.26
C GLY A 78 -44.97 38.06 -70.59
N ALA A 79 -44.94 36.86 -71.18
CA ALA A 79 -46.16 36.10 -71.45
C ALA A 79 -46.65 35.33 -70.21
N THR A 80 -47.83 35.67 -69.70
CA THR A 80 -48.55 34.86 -68.71
C THR A 80 -49.52 33.94 -69.44
N VAL A 81 -49.23 32.64 -69.51
CA VAL A 81 -50.17 31.64 -70.03
C VAL A 81 -51.05 31.18 -68.87
N THR A 82 -52.32 31.59 -68.89
CA THR A 82 -53.30 31.16 -67.88
C THR A 82 -54.29 30.21 -68.55
N SER A 83 -54.28 28.94 -68.15
CA SER A 83 -55.30 27.98 -68.56
C SER A 83 -56.18 27.64 -67.37
N SER A 84 -57.50 27.80 -67.50
CA SER A 84 -58.47 27.43 -66.45
C SER A 84 -59.06 26.03 -66.64
N SER A 85 -58.49 25.20 -67.53
CA SER A 85 -58.88 23.80 -67.73
C SER A 85 -57.69 22.93 -68.17
N ASP A 86 -57.86 21.61 -68.18
CA ASP A 86 -56.87 20.62 -68.63
C ASP A 86 -56.30 20.99 -70.00
N ALA A 87 -55.07 21.50 -70.03
CA ALA A 87 -54.35 21.82 -71.24
C ALA A 87 -53.45 20.63 -71.61
N SER A 88 -53.91 19.76 -72.51
CA SER A 88 -52.99 18.83 -73.17
C SER A 88 -52.20 19.60 -74.22
N VAL A 89 -50.89 19.77 -74.02
CA VAL A 89 -50.00 20.31 -75.05
C VAL A 89 -49.73 19.18 -76.05
N GLY A 90 -50.63 19.02 -77.02
CA GLY A 90 -50.51 18.03 -78.09
C GLY A 90 -49.43 18.45 -79.07
N ARG A 91 -48.31 17.72 -79.06
CA ARG A 91 -47.14 17.78 -79.97
C ARG A 91 -46.35 19.10 -79.97
N ASP A 92 -45.08 18.94 -79.58
CA ASP A 92 -43.93 19.83 -79.76
C ASP A 92 -44.13 21.30 -79.36
N LEU A 93 -43.99 21.59 -78.06
CA LEU A 93 -43.46 22.88 -77.63
C LEU A 93 -41.94 22.88 -77.88
N GLY A 94 -41.56 22.97 -79.16
CA GLY A 94 -40.17 23.11 -79.58
C GLY A 94 -39.64 24.50 -79.22
N VAL A 95 -39.28 24.72 -77.95
CA VAL A 95 -38.56 25.92 -77.53
C VAL A 95 -37.09 25.70 -77.83
N THR A 96 -36.64 26.12 -79.01
CA THR A 96 -35.27 25.88 -79.48
C THR A 96 -34.21 26.76 -78.77
N ARG A 97 -34.59 27.59 -77.78
CA ARG A 97 -33.68 28.32 -76.85
C ARG A 97 -34.45 28.95 -75.66
N ASN A 98 -33.96 28.71 -74.44
CA ASN A 98 -34.26 29.34 -73.14
C ASN A 98 -35.72 29.77 -72.84
N PHE A 99 -36.48 28.90 -72.19
CA PHE A 99 -37.73 29.28 -71.52
C PHE A 99 -37.43 29.75 -70.09
N SER A 100 -37.49 31.06 -69.84
CA SER A 100 -37.42 31.63 -68.49
C SER A 100 -38.83 32.09 -68.08
N ALA A 101 -39.58 31.21 -67.41
CA ALA A 101 -40.84 31.59 -66.78
C ALA A 101 -40.56 32.07 -65.35
N GLY A 102 -41.02 33.29 -65.02
CA GLY A 102 -40.92 33.83 -63.67
C GLY A 102 -41.76 33.08 -62.64
N SER A 103 -42.82 32.36 -63.04
CA SER A 103 -43.66 31.54 -62.17
C SER A 103 -44.49 30.55 -63.00
N ILE A 104 -44.63 29.30 -62.55
CA ILE A 104 -45.59 28.33 -63.10
C ILE A 104 -46.67 28.10 -62.03
N ALA A 105 -47.89 28.57 -62.28
CA ALA A 105 -49.05 28.27 -61.46
C ALA A 105 -50.02 27.44 -62.29
N THR A 106 -50.22 26.18 -61.91
CA THR A 106 -51.19 25.28 -62.57
C THR A 106 -52.05 24.61 -61.49
N SER A 107 -53.34 24.43 -61.77
CA SER A 107 -54.28 23.71 -60.91
C SER A 107 -54.32 22.20 -61.18
N GLY A 108 -53.42 21.68 -62.03
CA GLY A 108 -53.35 20.28 -62.46
C GLY A 108 -51.93 19.71 -62.39
N ASN A 109 -51.76 18.47 -62.85
CA ASN A 109 -50.46 17.78 -62.82
C ASN A 109 -49.46 18.42 -63.80
N VAL A 110 -48.21 18.61 -63.35
CA VAL A 110 -47.09 19.06 -64.20
C VAL A 110 -46.30 17.83 -64.65
N TYR A 111 -46.24 17.59 -65.96
CA TYR A 111 -45.48 16.48 -66.55
C TYR A 111 -44.27 17.01 -67.33
N ALA A 112 -43.06 16.78 -66.83
CA ALA A 112 -41.81 17.27 -67.42
C ALA A 112 -40.88 16.08 -67.80
N PRO A 113 -40.99 15.54 -69.03
CA PRO A 113 -40.29 14.32 -69.42
C PRO A 113 -38.78 14.49 -69.69
N SER A 114 -38.25 15.71 -69.68
CA SER A 114 -36.85 16.00 -70.02
C SER A 114 -36.13 16.93 -69.02
N GLY A 115 -36.62 16.99 -67.78
CA GLY A 115 -36.04 17.79 -66.70
C GLY A 115 -36.72 19.15 -66.50
N LEU A 116 -36.77 19.61 -65.24
CA LEU A 116 -37.41 20.86 -64.83
C LEU A 116 -36.36 21.75 -64.15
N ALA A 117 -36.02 22.89 -64.76
CA ALA A 117 -35.16 23.91 -64.18
C ALA A 117 -35.99 25.17 -63.91
N THR A 118 -36.34 25.42 -62.66
CA THR A 118 -37.05 26.63 -62.23
C THR A 118 -36.18 27.44 -61.27
N LEU A 119 -36.03 28.74 -61.52
CA LEU A 119 -35.38 29.70 -60.61
C LEU A 119 -36.35 30.29 -59.57
N GLY A 120 -37.61 29.85 -59.55
CA GLY A 120 -38.66 30.31 -58.64
C GLY A 120 -39.49 29.17 -58.04
N ASN A 121 -40.38 29.51 -57.11
CA ASN A 121 -41.21 28.54 -56.39
C ASN A 121 -42.16 27.78 -57.32
N ILE A 122 -42.21 26.45 -57.16
CA ILE A 122 -43.25 25.59 -57.73
C ILE A 122 -44.33 25.42 -56.65
N THR A 123 -45.56 25.83 -56.92
CA THR A 123 -46.69 25.61 -56.01
C THR A 123 -47.74 24.79 -56.75
N THR A 124 -47.81 23.49 -56.47
CA THR A 124 -48.79 22.58 -57.06
C THR A 124 -49.52 21.82 -55.94
N PRO A 125 -50.86 21.84 -55.87
CA PRO A 125 -51.61 21.03 -54.91
C PRO A 125 -51.70 19.53 -55.28
N GLY A 126 -51.17 19.12 -56.45
CA GLY A 126 -51.09 17.73 -56.90
C GLY A 126 -49.67 17.13 -56.85
N TYR A 127 -49.52 15.87 -57.30
CA TYR A 127 -48.24 15.16 -57.32
C TYR A 127 -47.27 15.74 -58.35
N LEU A 128 -46.02 15.99 -57.93
CA LEU A 128 -44.89 16.30 -58.81
C LEU A 128 -44.16 15.00 -59.15
N GLN A 129 -44.26 14.55 -60.40
CA GLN A 129 -43.57 13.35 -60.88
C GLN A 129 -42.41 13.76 -61.81
N VAL A 130 -41.18 13.73 -61.30
CA VAL A 130 -39.96 14.07 -62.06
C VAL A 130 -39.26 12.77 -62.48
N PHE A 131 -39.23 12.49 -63.78
CA PHE A 131 -38.46 11.38 -64.33
C PHE A 131 -37.09 11.93 -64.80
N GLY A 132 -36.18 12.12 -63.86
CA GLY A 132 -34.82 12.65 -64.09
C GLY A 132 -34.09 13.00 -62.79
N THR A 133 -32.81 13.38 -62.89
CA THR A 133 -31.95 13.73 -61.74
C THR A 133 -32.42 15.01 -61.04
N ALA A 134 -32.86 14.90 -59.79
CA ALA A 134 -33.12 16.05 -58.93
C ALA A 134 -31.85 16.39 -58.12
N SER A 135 -31.23 17.54 -58.41
CA SER A 135 -30.14 18.07 -57.59
C SER A 135 -30.72 18.95 -56.49
N PHE A 136 -30.75 18.45 -55.26
CA PHE A 136 -31.11 19.24 -54.09
C PHE A 136 -29.81 19.75 -53.44
N GLY A 137 -29.51 21.04 -53.59
CA GLY A 137 -28.37 21.66 -52.93
C GLY A 137 -28.60 21.82 -51.41
N ASP A 138 -27.70 21.24 -50.61
CA ASP A 138 -27.22 21.68 -49.28
C ASP A 138 -28.22 22.15 -48.18
N LEU A 139 -29.48 21.74 -48.21
CA LEU A 139 -30.46 22.12 -47.17
C LEU A 139 -30.70 21.07 -46.07
N SER A 140 -30.19 19.84 -46.21
CA SER A 140 -30.39 18.77 -45.21
C SER A 140 -29.51 18.92 -43.95
N TYR A 141 -28.38 19.64 -44.04
CA TYR A 141 -27.44 19.77 -42.93
C TYR A 141 -27.90 20.81 -41.88
N TYR A 142 -28.52 21.92 -42.31
CA TYR A 142 -28.91 23.00 -41.38
C TYR A 142 -30.21 22.73 -40.61
N ALA A 143 -31.11 21.90 -41.13
CA ALA A 143 -32.40 21.63 -40.49
C ALA A 143 -32.27 20.77 -39.21
N GLN A 144 -31.23 19.92 -39.09
CA GLN A 144 -31.07 19.06 -37.92
C GLN A 144 -30.45 19.78 -36.71
N LEU A 145 -29.57 20.76 -36.92
CA LEU A 145 -28.89 21.49 -35.84
C LEU A 145 -29.86 22.29 -34.95
N LEU A 146 -30.99 22.73 -35.51
CA LEU A 146 -32.00 23.53 -34.80
C LEU A 146 -33.08 22.69 -34.10
N SER A 147 -33.08 21.36 -34.27
CA SER A 147 -34.18 20.50 -33.80
C SER A 147 -34.03 19.98 -32.37
N GLY A 148 -32.94 20.28 -31.66
CA GLY A 148 -32.71 19.84 -30.27
C GLY A 148 -32.55 18.33 -30.08
N ASN A 149 -32.41 17.55 -31.15
CA ASN A 149 -32.15 16.11 -31.06
C ASN A 149 -30.65 15.82 -30.83
N PRO A 150 -30.29 14.84 -29.98
CA PRO A 150 -28.90 14.46 -29.77
C PRO A 150 -28.29 13.94 -31.08
N LEU A 151 -27.12 14.48 -31.44
CA LEU A 151 -26.31 14.07 -32.60
C LEU A 151 -25.90 12.58 -32.59
N LEU A 152 -26.05 11.91 -31.45
CA LEU A 152 -25.80 10.48 -31.28
C LEU A 152 -27.13 9.77 -30.97
N ASN A 153 -27.86 9.44 -32.02
CA ASN A 153 -29.05 8.61 -31.94
C ASN A 153 -28.67 7.19 -32.40
N PHE A 154 -28.50 6.26 -31.46
CA PHE A 154 -28.27 4.83 -31.74
C PHE A 154 -29.55 4.08 -32.13
N SER A 155 -30.58 4.80 -32.60
CA SER A 155 -31.77 4.17 -33.14
C SER A 155 -31.41 3.39 -34.41
N PRO A 156 -31.85 2.13 -34.53
CA PRO A 156 -31.69 1.33 -35.74
C PRO A 156 -32.54 1.83 -36.92
N GLY A 157 -32.96 3.11 -36.93
CA GLY A 157 -33.58 3.79 -38.06
C GLY A 157 -32.86 5.07 -38.50
N ASN A 158 -31.83 5.55 -37.79
CA ASN A 158 -31.26 6.88 -38.01
C ASN A 158 -29.73 6.80 -38.20
N TYR A 159 -29.28 6.81 -39.47
CA TYR A 159 -27.97 6.23 -39.86
C TYR A 159 -27.07 7.16 -40.69
N LEU A 160 -26.95 8.44 -40.32
CA LEU A 160 -26.09 9.35 -41.07
C LEU A 160 -24.57 9.16 -40.83
N LEU A 161 -24.17 8.35 -39.84
CA LEU A 161 -22.75 8.21 -39.41
C LEU A 161 -22.24 6.76 -39.37
N TYR A 162 -22.98 5.78 -39.89
CA TYR A 162 -22.65 4.35 -39.76
C TYR A 162 -22.44 3.69 -41.14
N ASP A 163 -21.23 3.21 -41.43
CA ASP A 163 -20.95 2.43 -42.65
C ASP A 163 -21.39 0.99 -42.44
N ARG A 164 -22.45 0.60 -43.17
CA ARG A 164 -23.08 -0.72 -43.09
C ARG A 164 -22.22 -1.84 -43.68
N THR A 165 -21.25 -1.51 -44.52
CA THR A 165 -20.42 -2.50 -45.21
C THR A 165 -19.35 -3.07 -44.28
N THR A 166 -18.90 -2.24 -43.33
CA THR A 166 -17.79 -2.56 -42.42
C THR A 166 -18.22 -2.69 -40.96
N ASN A 167 -19.52 -2.44 -40.64
CA ASN A 167 -20.03 -2.30 -39.28
C ASN A 167 -19.16 -1.34 -38.45
N ALA A 168 -18.81 -0.21 -39.07
CA ALA A 168 -17.93 0.77 -38.46
C ALA A 168 -18.52 2.18 -38.47
N ALA A 169 -18.23 2.93 -37.41
CA ALA A 169 -18.51 4.35 -37.29
C ALA A 169 -17.22 5.07 -36.92
N SER A 170 -16.78 6.01 -37.75
CA SER A 170 -15.63 6.85 -37.46
C SER A 170 -16.08 8.29 -37.28
N ILE A 171 -15.85 8.86 -36.10
CA ILE A 171 -15.95 10.29 -35.87
C ILE A 171 -14.59 10.89 -36.22
N ASN A 172 -14.56 11.58 -37.35
CA ASN A 172 -13.39 12.30 -37.82
C ASN A 172 -13.48 13.77 -37.35
N ILE A 173 -12.42 14.29 -36.75
CA ILE A 173 -12.28 15.73 -36.50
C ILE A 173 -11.18 16.23 -37.44
N GLY A 174 -11.58 16.95 -38.49
CA GLY A 174 -10.71 17.22 -39.63
C GLY A 174 -10.51 15.97 -40.49
N SER A 175 -9.28 15.72 -40.95
CA SER A 175 -8.92 14.55 -41.76
C SER A 175 -8.51 13.31 -40.94
N ALA A 176 -8.48 13.39 -39.61
CA ALA A 176 -8.03 12.32 -38.73
C ALA A 176 -9.19 11.63 -37.98
N PRO A 177 -9.25 10.29 -37.93
CA PRO A 177 -10.20 9.56 -37.11
C PRO A 177 -9.86 9.72 -35.62
N ARG A 178 -10.83 10.14 -34.82
CA ARG A 178 -10.66 10.35 -33.36
C ARG A 178 -11.44 9.35 -32.53
N LEU A 179 -12.48 8.75 -33.08
CA LEU A 179 -13.17 7.62 -32.47
C LEU A 179 -13.62 6.71 -33.59
N SER A 180 -13.13 5.48 -33.62
CA SER A 180 -13.56 4.45 -34.55
C SER A 180 -14.17 3.30 -33.76
N VAL A 181 -15.44 3.05 -33.98
CA VAL A 181 -16.13 1.84 -33.52
C VAL A 181 -16.15 0.90 -34.71
N THR A 182 -15.60 -0.30 -34.57
CA THR A 182 -15.69 -1.36 -35.58
C THR A 182 -16.46 -2.56 -35.02
N ALA A 183 -16.74 -3.55 -35.86
CA ALA A 183 -17.38 -4.80 -35.45
C ALA A 183 -16.61 -5.56 -34.35
N THR A 184 -15.30 -5.32 -34.20
CA THR A 184 -14.43 -6.07 -33.29
C THR A 184 -13.90 -5.24 -32.12
N GLY A 185 -14.19 -3.94 -32.05
CA GLY A 185 -13.79 -3.12 -30.91
C GLY A 185 -13.93 -1.61 -31.14
N VAL A 186 -13.58 -0.86 -30.11
CA VAL A 186 -13.50 0.61 -30.17
C VAL A 186 -12.02 0.99 -30.17
N SER A 187 -11.59 1.77 -31.16
CA SER A 187 -10.25 2.32 -31.31
C SER A 187 -10.31 3.85 -31.26
N ILE A 188 -9.45 4.45 -30.45
CA ILE A 188 -9.29 5.90 -30.38
C ILE A 188 -7.84 6.20 -30.76
N PRO A 189 -7.57 6.57 -32.03
CA PRO A 189 -6.22 6.80 -32.51
C PRO A 189 -5.63 8.11 -31.95
N GLY A 190 -4.53 7.99 -31.21
CA GLY A 190 -3.83 9.08 -30.53
C GLY A 190 -4.02 9.04 -29.01
N ASP A 191 -3.22 9.81 -28.27
CA ASP A 191 -3.40 9.94 -26.82
C ASP A 191 -4.82 10.43 -26.54
N LEU A 192 -5.63 9.59 -25.90
CA LEU A 192 -6.75 10.09 -25.11
C LEU A 192 -6.15 10.92 -23.98
N ALA A 193 -5.91 12.20 -24.26
CA ALA A 193 -6.05 13.19 -23.22
C ALA A 193 -7.54 13.16 -22.86
N PHE A 194 -7.91 12.31 -21.89
CA PHE A 194 -9.02 12.65 -21.01
C PHE A 194 -8.62 14.00 -20.42
N GLN A 195 -9.04 15.09 -21.06
CA GLN A 195 -9.06 16.39 -20.44
C GLN A 195 -10.22 16.35 -19.45
N THR A 196 -10.10 15.50 -18.44
CA THR A 196 -10.57 15.87 -17.13
C THR A 196 -9.78 17.13 -16.85
N THR A 197 -10.46 18.28 -16.95
CA THR A 197 -10.11 19.41 -16.12
C THR A 197 -9.79 18.82 -14.75
N SER A 198 -8.56 19.04 -14.31
CA SER A 198 -7.90 18.25 -13.29
C SER A 198 -8.80 17.85 -12.13
N SER A 199 -8.51 16.67 -11.59
CA SER A 199 -8.76 16.19 -10.23
C SER A 199 -9.69 14.97 -10.09
N ASN A 200 -9.10 13.95 -9.48
CA ASN A 200 -9.73 12.95 -8.63
C ASN A 200 -10.41 11.71 -9.28
N ILE A 201 -9.57 10.69 -9.54
CA ILE A 201 -9.94 9.29 -9.24
C ILE A 201 -10.11 9.08 -7.70
N ASN A 202 -10.12 10.14 -6.88
CA ASN A 202 -10.50 10.06 -5.46
C ASN A 202 -11.99 9.69 -5.25
N GLY A 203 -12.79 9.62 -6.32
CA GLY A 203 -14.20 9.22 -6.28
C GLY A 203 -14.49 7.76 -6.66
N ALA A 204 -13.49 6.94 -7.01
CA ALA A 204 -13.72 5.51 -7.25
C ALA A 204 -14.07 4.82 -5.92
N THR A 205 -15.37 4.71 -5.64
CA THR A 205 -15.88 3.91 -4.53
C THR A 205 -15.68 2.44 -4.88
N SER A 206 -14.90 1.73 -4.06
CA SER A 206 -14.81 0.28 -4.14
C SER A 206 -16.20 -0.31 -3.86
N GLN A 207 -16.87 -0.88 -4.87
CA GLN A 207 -18.09 -1.67 -4.69
C GLN A 207 -17.77 -3.13 -4.32
N LEU A 208 -16.72 -3.37 -3.53
CA LEU A 208 -16.57 -4.63 -2.80
C LEU A 208 -17.51 -4.59 -1.59
N ALA A 209 -18.82 -4.51 -1.86
CA ALA A 209 -19.81 -4.29 -0.83
C ALA A 209 -20.51 -5.60 -0.44
N ASP A 210 -19.85 -6.40 0.39
CA ASP A 210 -20.55 -7.42 1.17
C ASP A 210 -21.54 -6.73 2.13
N ALA A 211 -22.63 -7.43 2.51
CA ALA A 211 -23.62 -6.87 3.43
C ALA A 211 -22.96 -6.42 4.74
N GLY A 212 -23.14 -5.14 5.11
CA GLY A 212 -22.51 -4.52 6.30
C GLY A 212 -21.19 -3.79 6.03
N SER A 213 -20.67 -3.84 4.80
CA SER A 213 -19.51 -3.03 4.39
C SER A 213 -19.83 -1.54 4.37
N VAL A 214 -18.85 -0.71 4.77
CA VAL A 214 -18.95 0.75 4.71
C VAL A 214 -18.30 1.23 3.43
N VAL A 215 -19.00 2.07 2.67
CA VAL A 215 -18.45 2.68 1.45
C VAL A 215 -17.23 3.53 1.79
N ARG A 216 -16.12 3.27 1.13
CA ARG A 216 -14.85 3.99 1.30
C ARG A 216 -14.25 4.33 -0.07
N THR A 217 -13.42 5.36 -0.12
CA THR A 217 -12.64 5.68 -1.32
C THR A 217 -11.47 4.72 -1.46
N LEU A 218 -11.06 4.41 -2.70
CA LEU A 218 -9.86 3.62 -2.95
C LEU A 218 -8.62 4.22 -2.28
N GLN A 219 -8.49 5.55 -2.29
CA GLN A 219 -7.42 6.27 -1.60
C GLN A 219 -7.41 5.99 -0.09
N ALA A 220 -8.58 5.99 0.56
CA ALA A 220 -8.69 5.69 1.98
C ALA A 220 -8.41 4.21 2.30
N ARG A 221 -8.54 3.30 1.32
CA ARG A 221 -8.18 1.88 1.46
C ARG A 221 -6.67 1.67 1.27
N ILE A 222 -6.09 2.27 0.23
CA ILE A 222 -4.63 2.21 -0.01
C ILE A 222 -3.86 2.87 1.15
N GLY A 223 -4.38 3.96 1.71
CA GLY A 223 -3.75 4.67 2.83
C GLY A 223 -3.72 3.92 4.17
N GLU A 224 -4.40 2.78 4.31
CA GLU A 224 -4.36 1.98 5.54
C GLU A 224 -2.99 1.39 5.83
N ARG A 225 -2.24 1.05 4.78
CA ARG A 225 -0.89 0.50 4.86
C ARG A 225 -0.01 1.27 3.89
N THR A 226 0.88 2.09 4.42
CA THR A 226 1.75 2.93 3.60
C THR A 226 3.00 2.17 3.22
N SER A 227 3.33 2.10 1.93
CA SER A 227 4.59 1.51 1.51
C SER A 227 5.71 2.53 1.65
N VAL A 228 6.90 2.07 2.06
CA VAL A 228 8.11 2.90 2.01
C VAL A 228 8.41 3.39 0.58
N LEU A 229 8.03 2.61 -0.44
CA LEU A 229 8.21 2.96 -1.85
C LEU A 229 7.24 4.05 -2.35
N ASP A 230 6.24 4.43 -1.55
CA ASP A 230 5.40 5.62 -1.85
C ASP A 230 6.20 6.92 -1.64
N PHE A 231 7.31 6.85 -0.88
CA PHE A 231 8.16 7.99 -0.52
C PHE A 231 9.57 7.87 -1.07
N CYS A 232 10.04 6.65 -1.30
CA CYS A 232 11.38 6.35 -1.81
C CYS A 232 11.36 6.13 -3.33
N PRO A 233 12.36 6.60 -4.09
CA PRO A 233 12.53 6.20 -5.49
C PRO A 233 12.65 4.68 -5.62
N SER A 234 12.16 4.14 -6.73
CA SER A 234 12.11 2.68 -7.01
C SER A 234 13.48 1.99 -7.00
N THR A 235 14.57 2.75 -7.12
CA THR A 235 15.96 2.25 -7.09
C THR A 235 16.46 1.91 -5.68
N ILE A 236 15.79 2.35 -4.61
CA ILE A 236 16.27 2.19 -3.24
C ILE A 236 16.22 0.73 -2.75
N GLY A 237 15.31 -0.10 -3.26
CA GLY A 237 15.16 -1.50 -2.85
C GLY A 237 16.35 -2.42 -3.21
N ALA A 238 17.37 -1.89 -3.89
CA ALA A 238 18.61 -2.60 -4.23
C ALA A 238 19.72 -2.46 -3.17
N GLY A 239 19.52 -1.65 -2.11
CA GLY A 239 20.48 -1.49 -1.01
C GLY A 239 21.72 -0.66 -1.31
N SER A 240 21.81 -0.03 -2.48
CA SER A 240 22.95 0.81 -2.89
C SER A 240 22.75 2.31 -2.63
N THR A 241 21.50 2.74 -2.49
CA THR A 241 21.13 4.15 -2.31
C THR A 241 20.60 4.37 -0.89
N ASP A 242 21.05 5.45 -0.25
CA ASP A 242 20.62 5.82 1.10
C ASP A 242 19.12 6.17 1.14
N ALA A 243 18.38 5.40 1.93
CA ALA A 243 16.95 5.49 2.14
C ALA A 243 16.56 6.32 3.37
N THR A 244 17.52 6.83 4.15
CA THR A 244 17.26 7.46 5.44
C THR A 244 16.20 8.58 5.34
N SER A 245 16.35 9.50 4.37
CA SER A 245 15.47 10.66 4.25
C SER A 245 14.05 10.31 3.79
N CYS A 246 13.91 9.38 2.85
CA CYS A 246 12.59 8.97 2.36
C CYS A 246 11.84 8.08 3.36
N ILE A 247 12.54 7.22 4.09
CA ILE A 247 11.98 6.48 5.24
C ILE A 247 11.48 7.48 6.29
N GLN A 248 12.29 8.49 6.63
CA GLN A 248 11.90 9.52 7.59
C GLN A 248 10.67 10.33 7.12
N ALA A 249 10.57 10.62 5.82
CA ALA A 249 9.42 11.30 5.24
C ALA A 249 8.14 10.44 5.36
N ALA A 250 8.22 9.14 5.10
CA ALA A 250 7.11 8.21 5.25
C ALA A 250 6.60 8.15 6.70
N ILE A 251 7.51 8.08 7.67
CA ILE A 251 7.18 8.12 9.10
C ILE A 251 6.54 9.45 9.47
N THR A 252 7.10 10.56 8.99
CA THR A 252 6.56 11.91 9.25
C THR A 252 5.13 12.04 8.73
N ALA A 253 4.84 11.49 7.54
CA ALA A 253 3.50 11.48 6.97
C ALA A 253 2.51 10.63 7.79
N LEU A 254 2.94 9.46 8.31
CA LEU A 254 2.13 8.65 9.23
C LEU A 254 1.84 9.39 10.54
N CYS A 255 2.84 10.07 11.08
CA CYS A 255 2.70 10.84 12.31
C CYS A 255 1.88 12.13 12.16
N ALA A 256 1.76 12.67 10.94
CA ALA A 256 0.97 13.86 10.63
C ALA A 256 -0.54 13.57 10.47
N ARG A 257 -0.95 12.30 10.41
CA ARG A 257 -2.37 11.92 10.31
C ARG A 257 -3.13 12.34 11.55
N SER A 258 -4.44 12.61 11.39
CA SER A 258 -5.36 12.89 12.51
C SER A 258 -5.36 11.75 13.54
N ASN A 259 -5.31 10.50 13.05
CA ASN A 259 -5.02 9.31 13.83
C ASN A 259 -3.53 8.98 13.68
N LYS A 260 -2.69 9.56 14.54
CA LYS A 260 -1.23 9.41 14.49
C LYS A 260 -0.83 7.92 14.46
N GLY A 261 0.19 7.60 13.66
CA GLY A 261 0.74 6.25 13.56
C GLY A 261 0.25 5.48 12.33
N GLY A 262 0.24 4.15 12.43
CA GLY A 262 -0.11 3.24 11.34
C GLY A 262 1.05 2.33 10.92
N ILE A 263 0.84 1.59 9.83
CA ILE A 263 1.82 0.62 9.32
C ILE A 263 2.66 1.26 8.21
N LEU A 264 3.97 1.35 8.42
CA LEU A 264 4.96 1.55 7.37
C LEU A 264 5.44 0.18 6.89
N PHE A 265 4.99 -0.21 5.71
CA PHE A 265 5.35 -1.47 5.09
C PHE A 265 6.57 -1.34 4.19
N PHE A 266 7.53 -2.24 4.38
CA PHE A 266 8.70 -2.42 3.54
C PHE A 266 8.47 -3.65 2.66
N PRO A 267 8.32 -3.49 1.33
CA PRO A 267 8.36 -4.60 0.39
C PRO A 267 9.70 -5.36 0.47
N PRO A 268 9.80 -6.58 -0.10
CA PRO A 268 11.07 -7.28 -0.21
C PRO A 268 12.12 -6.40 -0.91
N GLY A 269 13.34 -6.39 -0.38
CA GLY A 269 14.42 -5.53 -0.85
C GLY A 269 15.39 -5.17 0.27
N ALA A 270 16.49 -4.53 -0.11
CA ALA A 270 17.51 -4.00 0.77
C ALA A 270 17.41 -2.48 0.85
N TYR A 271 17.38 -1.93 2.06
CA TYR A 271 17.20 -0.50 2.32
C TYR A 271 18.39 0.02 3.14
N LEU A 272 19.32 0.70 2.47
CA LEU A 272 20.48 1.28 3.14
C LEU A 272 20.06 2.49 3.98
N ILE A 273 20.49 2.57 5.23
CA ILE A 273 20.37 3.76 6.07
C ILE A 273 21.76 4.22 6.48
N ASN A 274 22.13 5.47 6.19
CA ASN A 274 23.38 6.06 6.70
C ASN A 274 23.17 7.01 7.90
N GLY A 275 21.92 7.29 8.27
CA GLY A 275 21.58 8.15 9.40
C GLY A 275 20.61 7.50 10.38
N THR A 276 20.23 8.28 11.38
CA THR A 276 19.20 7.88 12.34
C THR A 276 17.82 8.06 11.72
N VAL A 277 16.98 7.02 11.82
CA VAL A 277 15.55 7.09 11.52
C VAL A 277 14.80 7.22 12.83
N LEU A 278 14.10 8.32 13.02
CA LEU A 278 13.33 8.62 14.23
C LEU A 278 11.88 8.12 14.09
N LEU A 279 11.36 7.53 15.17
CA LEU A 279 9.96 7.12 15.32
C LEU A 279 9.26 8.06 16.34
N PRO A 280 8.79 9.25 15.92
CA PRO A 280 8.42 10.33 16.84
C PRO A 280 6.98 10.26 17.36
N CYS A 281 6.15 9.33 16.88
CA CYS A 281 4.76 9.20 17.30
C CYS A 281 4.39 7.78 17.73
N ALA A 282 3.40 7.70 18.61
CA ALA A 282 2.78 6.46 19.06
C ALA A 282 2.06 5.71 17.92
N GLY A 283 1.86 4.40 18.10
CA GLY A 283 1.06 3.57 17.21
C GLY A 283 1.71 3.27 15.86
N LEU A 284 3.03 3.46 15.74
CA LEU A 284 3.79 3.09 14.55
C LEU A 284 4.05 1.58 14.54
N THR A 285 3.83 0.96 13.39
CA THR A 285 4.29 -0.39 13.08
C THR A 285 5.23 -0.33 11.89
N ILE A 286 6.47 -0.76 12.08
CA ILE A 286 7.45 -0.96 11.00
C ILE A 286 7.39 -2.44 10.64
N GLU A 287 6.94 -2.74 9.42
CA GLU A 287 6.67 -4.11 9.00
C GLU A 287 7.39 -4.42 7.70
N GLY A 288 8.19 -5.48 7.68
CA GLY A 288 8.75 -6.02 6.44
C GLY A 288 7.89 -7.10 5.81
N ALA A 289 8.31 -7.55 4.64
CA ALA A 289 7.69 -8.63 3.87
C ALA A 289 8.23 -10.02 4.26
N GLY A 290 8.80 -10.16 5.47
CA GLY A 290 9.51 -11.34 5.94
C GLY A 290 10.99 -11.03 6.18
N VAL A 291 11.61 -11.85 7.02
CA VAL A 291 13.04 -11.74 7.36
C VAL A 291 13.88 -12.05 6.12
N GLY A 292 14.67 -11.08 5.65
CA GLY A 292 15.62 -11.32 4.56
C GLY A 292 16.87 -12.04 5.04
N ASN A 293 17.33 -13.07 4.31
CA ASN A 293 18.65 -13.67 4.54
C ASN A 293 19.74 -12.69 4.06
N PRO A 294 20.73 -12.33 4.90
CA PRO A 294 21.76 -11.35 4.58
C PRO A 294 22.69 -11.79 3.45
N TYR A 295 22.66 -13.06 3.06
CA TYR A 295 23.44 -13.63 1.96
C TYR A 295 22.63 -13.81 0.67
N GLY A 296 21.50 -13.08 0.51
CA GLY A 296 20.74 -13.02 -0.74
C GLY A 296 19.35 -13.65 -0.69
N GLY A 297 18.65 -13.58 0.45
CA GLY A 297 17.28 -14.09 0.58
C GLY A 297 16.19 -13.15 0.08
N GLN A 298 15.04 -13.74 -0.21
CA GLN A 298 13.78 -13.04 -0.41
C GLN A 298 13.29 -12.51 0.96
N GLY A 299 13.12 -11.20 1.10
CA GLY A 299 12.64 -10.58 2.34
C GLY A 299 13.02 -9.11 2.44
N THR A 300 12.69 -8.47 3.55
CA THR A 300 13.06 -7.08 3.83
C THR A 300 14.33 -7.05 4.67
N GLN A 301 15.32 -6.28 4.22
CA GLN A 301 16.55 -6.03 4.95
C GLN A 301 16.81 -4.53 5.08
N ILE A 302 17.06 -4.06 6.31
CA ILE A 302 17.55 -2.71 6.58
C ILE A 302 19.06 -2.80 6.79
N ILE A 303 19.82 -2.14 5.93
CA ILE A 303 21.28 -2.17 5.94
C ILE A 303 21.80 -0.93 6.62
N ALA A 304 22.51 -1.08 7.75
CA ALA A 304 23.21 0.02 8.38
C ALA A 304 24.50 0.34 7.61
N GLY A 305 24.47 1.48 6.92
CA GLY A 305 25.56 1.99 6.10
C GLY A 305 26.78 2.45 6.90
N HIS A 306 27.90 2.57 6.18
CA HIS A 306 29.23 2.77 6.75
C HIS A 306 29.50 4.23 7.10
N ARG A 307 29.38 4.59 8.38
CA ARG A 307 29.92 5.85 8.91
C ARG A 307 30.82 5.60 10.13
N THR A 308 31.89 6.38 10.21
CA THR A 308 32.96 6.28 11.21
C THR A 308 32.65 7.02 12.52
N ASP A 309 31.55 7.76 12.59
CA ASP A 309 31.29 8.77 13.62
C ASP A 309 29.92 8.68 14.30
N SER A 310 28.94 7.96 13.74
CA SER A 310 27.66 7.63 14.40
C SER A 310 26.98 6.46 13.69
N ALA A 311 26.56 5.43 14.44
CA ALA A 311 25.83 4.31 13.86
C ALA A 311 24.48 4.78 13.27
N PRO A 312 24.08 4.30 12.09
CA PRO A 312 22.68 4.38 11.66
C PRO A 312 21.84 3.58 12.67
N VAL A 313 20.81 4.21 13.22
CA VAL A 313 19.96 3.62 14.27
C VAL A 313 18.51 3.88 13.90
N ILE A 314 17.65 2.87 14.01
CA ILE A 314 16.22 3.11 14.13
C ILE A 314 15.95 3.42 15.60
N ARG A 315 15.68 4.69 15.87
CA ARG A 315 15.54 5.20 17.23
C ARG A 315 14.10 5.58 17.47
N ALA A 316 13.45 4.85 18.36
CA ALA A 316 12.24 5.32 19.01
C ALA A 316 12.66 6.29 20.11
N LEU A 317 12.51 7.58 19.82
CA LEU A 317 12.76 8.63 20.79
C LEU A 317 11.42 9.21 21.21
N VAL A 318 11.25 9.39 22.52
CA VAL A 318 10.43 10.50 22.99
C VAL A 318 11.20 11.78 22.65
N THR A 319 11.20 12.19 21.38
CA THR A 319 11.49 13.58 21.03
C THR A 319 10.46 14.36 21.81
N SER A 320 10.93 15.17 22.76
CA SER A 320 10.16 16.13 23.52
C SER A 320 8.94 16.55 22.71
N TYR A 321 7.75 16.19 23.19
CA TYR A 321 6.49 16.52 22.54
C TYR A 321 6.47 18.04 22.41
N THR A 322 6.86 18.57 21.25
CA THR A 322 6.54 19.93 20.89
C THR A 322 5.03 19.92 20.77
N SER A 323 4.35 20.37 21.83
CA SER A 323 2.97 20.81 21.67
C SER A 323 2.95 21.71 20.43
N ALA A 324 1.93 21.59 19.59
CA ALA A 324 1.81 22.29 18.30
C ALA A 324 1.84 23.84 18.37
N ALA A 325 2.23 24.42 19.51
CA ALA A 325 2.39 25.83 19.81
C ALA A 325 3.84 26.36 19.71
N GLY A 326 4.82 25.56 19.27
CA GLY A 326 6.15 26.11 18.92
C GLY A 326 7.08 26.44 20.09
N GLU A 327 6.80 25.97 21.31
CA GLU A 327 7.78 26.02 22.38
C GLU A 327 8.68 24.77 22.33
N ALA A 328 9.96 25.00 22.05
CA ALA A 328 11.03 24.03 22.13
C ALA A 328 11.28 23.66 23.60
N ASN A 329 10.37 22.91 24.20
CA ASN A 329 10.60 22.29 25.49
C ASN A 329 11.43 21.03 25.24
N ALA A 330 12.75 21.12 25.46
CA ALA A 330 13.46 19.99 26.08
C ALA A 330 12.61 19.46 27.24
N PRO A 331 12.67 18.17 27.61
CA PRO A 331 11.94 17.68 28.78
C PRO A 331 12.28 18.58 29.97
N SER A 332 11.39 19.53 30.27
CA SER A 332 11.61 20.51 31.31
C SER A 332 11.58 19.70 32.59
N SER A 333 12.59 19.87 33.43
CA SER A 333 12.70 19.30 34.77
C SER A 333 11.52 19.63 35.71
N GLN A 334 10.46 20.27 35.21
CA GLN A 334 9.22 20.48 35.93
C GLN A 334 8.40 19.19 36.03
N ALA A 335 8.69 18.47 37.12
CA ALA A 335 7.79 17.68 37.94
C ALA A 335 6.34 17.51 37.43
N GLY A 336 5.97 16.25 37.11
CA GLY A 336 4.63 15.77 37.47
C GLY A 336 3.93 14.84 36.47
N THR A 337 4.17 14.96 35.17
CA THR A 337 3.49 14.07 34.20
C THR A 337 4.50 13.23 33.43
N GLN A 338 4.53 11.94 33.79
CA GLN A 338 5.19 10.87 33.05
C GLN A 338 4.81 10.97 31.56
N ARG A 339 5.80 10.98 30.67
CA ARG A 339 5.56 10.93 29.22
C ARG A 339 6.36 9.79 28.61
N PHE A 340 5.96 8.57 28.96
CA PHE A 340 6.27 7.43 28.09
C PHE A 340 5.47 7.59 26.80
N SER A 341 6.10 7.35 25.65
CA SER A 341 5.35 7.17 24.41
C SER A 341 4.97 5.70 24.28
N PHE A 342 3.76 5.40 23.80
CA PHE A 342 3.51 4.07 23.25
C PHE A 342 4.56 3.82 22.17
N GLY A 343 5.25 2.71 22.33
CA GLY A 343 6.38 2.30 21.53
C GLY A 343 5.96 1.76 20.17
N PRO A 344 6.93 1.56 19.27
CA PRO A 344 6.66 0.96 17.99
C PRO A 344 6.50 -0.56 18.10
N VAL A 345 5.83 -1.13 17.12
CA VAL A 345 5.97 -2.55 16.76
C VAL A 345 6.93 -2.65 15.58
N ILE A 346 8.00 -3.43 15.69
CA ILE A 346 8.94 -3.69 14.59
C ILE A 346 8.91 -5.19 14.30
N ARG A 347 8.56 -5.56 13.06
CA ARG A 347 8.35 -6.98 12.74
C ARG A 347 8.67 -7.40 11.31
N ASN A 348 8.91 -8.69 11.14
CA ASN A 348 9.05 -9.36 9.85
C ASN A 348 10.13 -8.74 8.93
N LEU A 349 11.29 -8.39 9.47
CA LEU A 349 12.40 -7.80 8.72
C LEU A 349 13.73 -8.17 9.34
N SER A 350 14.81 -8.00 8.58
CA SER A 350 16.17 -8.14 9.10
C SER A 350 16.92 -6.82 9.15
N PHE A 351 17.86 -6.72 10.07
CA PHE A 351 18.88 -5.68 10.14
C PHE A 351 20.23 -6.31 9.83
N ALA A 352 21.06 -5.63 9.05
CA ALA A 352 22.42 -6.09 8.79
C ALA A 352 23.38 -4.91 8.70
N ASN A 353 24.62 -5.13 9.11
CA ASN A 353 25.71 -4.22 8.74
C ASN A 353 26.14 -4.49 7.29
N LEU A 354 26.49 -3.44 6.55
CA LEU A 354 27.04 -3.58 5.20
C LEU A 354 28.32 -4.46 5.25
N ASN A 355 28.23 -5.68 4.72
CA ASN A 355 29.26 -6.72 4.77
C ASN A 355 30.65 -6.20 4.36
N GLY A 356 31.69 -6.59 5.12
CA GLY A 356 33.04 -6.80 4.56
C GLY A 356 34.15 -5.79 4.86
N SER A 357 34.00 -4.82 5.76
CA SER A 357 35.05 -3.79 5.93
C SER A 357 35.42 -3.35 7.35
N VAL A 358 34.76 -3.83 8.40
CA VAL A 358 35.15 -3.43 9.77
C VAL A 358 35.52 -4.66 10.60
N PRO A 359 36.82 -4.97 10.74
CA PRO A 359 37.33 -5.98 11.68
C PRO A 359 36.98 -5.70 13.14
N ASN A 360 36.53 -4.48 13.47
CA ASN A 360 36.16 -4.05 14.81
C ASN A 360 34.69 -3.66 14.80
N GLY A 361 33.83 -4.47 15.44
CA GLY A 361 32.39 -4.24 15.56
C GLY A 361 32.06 -2.77 15.84
N ARG A 362 31.16 -2.18 15.04
CA ARG A 362 30.81 -0.77 15.18
C ARG A 362 30.09 -0.53 16.51
N PRO A 363 30.42 0.56 17.24
CA PRO A 363 29.70 0.94 18.45
C PRO A 363 28.33 1.54 18.07
N GLY A 364 27.24 0.86 18.42
CA GLY A 364 25.88 1.39 18.35
C GLY A 364 24.81 0.33 18.12
N PRO A 365 23.57 0.54 18.61
CA PRO A 365 22.43 -0.34 18.40
C PRO A 365 21.86 -0.25 16.98
N PHE A 366 21.29 -1.33 16.42
CA PHE A 366 20.40 -1.21 15.25
C PHE A 366 19.07 -0.57 15.65
N VAL A 367 18.53 -1.00 16.79
CA VAL A 367 17.27 -0.49 17.34
C VAL A 367 17.53 0.08 18.73
N GLU A 368 17.14 1.33 18.93
CA GLU A 368 17.21 2.00 20.22
C GLU A 368 15.81 2.44 20.66
N LEU A 369 15.38 1.93 21.81
CA LEU A 369 14.10 2.22 22.42
C LEU A 369 14.31 3.07 23.68
N ASN A 370 14.03 4.37 23.58
CA ASN A 370 14.24 5.32 24.67
C ASN A 370 12.91 5.76 25.26
N TYR A 371 12.64 5.40 26.52
CA TYR A 371 11.46 5.80 27.29
C TYR A 371 10.13 5.44 26.60
N THR A 372 10.07 4.23 26.06
CA THR A 372 8.88 3.71 25.35
C THR A 372 8.09 2.76 26.24
N THR A 373 6.80 2.61 25.97
CA THR A 373 5.96 1.61 26.62
C THR A 373 5.20 0.75 25.61
N TYR A 374 5.02 -0.54 25.88
CA TYR A 374 4.39 -1.47 24.95
C TYR A 374 5.11 -1.57 23.59
N SER A 375 6.45 -1.45 23.61
CA SER A 375 7.27 -1.71 22.42
C SER A 375 7.35 -3.21 22.16
N LEU A 376 7.30 -3.62 20.89
CA LEU A 376 7.43 -5.03 20.51
C LEU A 376 8.36 -5.20 19.33
N LEU A 377 9.37 -6.04 19.48
CA LEU A 377 10.14 -6.61 18.38
C LEU A 377 9.69 -8.05 18.16
N ASP A 378 9.26 -8.38 16.95
CA ASP A 378 8.57 -9.65 16.64
C ASP A 378 9.03 -10.20 15.30
N HIS A 379 9.61 -11.41 15.26
CA HIS A 379 10.16 -11.98 14.02
C HIS A 379 11.18 -11.05 13.36
N VAL A 380 12.15 -10.59 14.14
CA VAL A 380 13.24 -9.73 13.70
C VAL A 380 14.55 -10.50 13.73
N THR A 381 15.35 -10.39 12.67
CA THR A 381 16.72 -10.91 12.69
C THR A 381 17.73 -9.79 12.57
N MET A 382 18.80 -9.84 13.36
CA MET A 382 19.85 -8.82 13.38
C MET A 382 21.21 -9.48 13.15
N TYR A 383 21.95 -9.05 12.13
CA TYR A 383 23.21 -9.67 11.73
C TYR A 383 24.42 -8.75 11.93
N ALA A 384 25.49 -9.34 12.45
CA ALA A 384 26.77 -8.68 12.72
C ALA A 384 26.63 -7.43 13.60
N ALA A 385 25.75 -7.48 14.61
CA ALA A 385 25.55 -6.38 15.54
C ALA A 385 26.64 -6.39 16.63
N CYS A 386 27.20 -5.24 17.00
CA CYS A 386 27.90 -5.16 18.29
C CYS A 386 26.86 -4.94 19.42
N THR A 387 25.92 -4.04 19.17
CA THR A 387 24.67 -3.95 19.91
C THR A 387 23.55 -4.06 18.88
N GLY A 388 22.68 -5.05 19.01
CA GLY A 388 21.49 -5.19 18.17
C GLY A 388 20.38 -4.29 18.70
N LEU A 389 20.08 -4.45 19.98
CA LEU A 389 19.00 -3.75 20.65
C LEU A 389 19.51 -3.02 21.89
N LYS A 390 19.17 -1.74 22.00
CA LYS A 390 19.36 -0.96 23.21
C LYS A 390 18.02 -0.47 23.74
N ILE A 391 17.75 -0.72 25.02
CA ILE A 391 16.54 -0.26 25.70
C ILE A 391 16.97 0.62 26.86
N TYR A 392 16.54 1.87 26.82
CA TYR A 392 16.92 2.89 27.78
C TYR A 392 15.68 3.50 28.43
N GLY A 393 15.30 2.93 29.58
CA GLY A 393 14.05 3.21 30.27
C GLY A 393 12.80 2.80 29.48
N GLY A 394 11.68 2.60 30.19
CA GLY A 394 10.41 2.20 29.59
C GLY A 394 9.63 1.17 30.40
N PHE A 395 8.48 0.76 29.86
CA PHE A 395 7.56 -0.15 30.53
C PHE A 395 6.94 -1.14 29.54
N PHE A 396 7.03 -2.45 29.80
CA PHE A 396 6.57 -3.50 28.89
C PHE A 396 7.22 -3.43 27.50
N VAL A 397 8.49 -3.81 27.43
CA VAL A 397 9.20 -4.03 26.17
C VAL A 397 9.29 -5.52 25.90
N GLY A 398 8.80 -5.97 24.76
CA GLY A 398 8.83 -7.36 24.34
C GLY A 398 9.76 -7.60 23.16
N VAL A 399 10.49 -8.71 23.21
CA VAL A 399 11.20 -9.26 22.07
C VAL A 399 10.80 -10.72 21.93
N ARG A 400 10.30 -11.12 20.76
CA ARG A 400 9.91 -12.52 20.54
C ARG A 400 10.24 -13.06 19.16
N ASP A 401 10.40 -14.37 19.08
CA ASP A 401 10.63 -15.12 17.84
C ASP A 401 11.74 -14.48 16.99
N SER A 402 12.81 -14.00 17.65
CA SER A 402 13.82 -13.12 17.05
C SER A 402 15.21 -13.71 17.18
N GLN A 403 16.08 -13.42 16.22
CA GLN A 403 17.45 -13.94 16.19
C GLN A 403 18.44 -12.77 16.11
N ILE A 404 19.50 -12.80 16.91
CA ILE A 404 20.54 -11.77 16.88
C ILE A 404 21.91 -12.43 16.82
N GLU A 405 22.57 -12.28 15.68
CA GLU A 405 23.94 -12.71 15.46
C GLU A 405 24.88 -11.53 15.70
N GLY A 406 25.59 -11.58 16.82
CA GLY A 406 26.61 -10.63 17.23
C GLY A 406 27.91 -10.80 16.44
N PHE A 407 28.64 -9.70 16.27
CA PHE A 407 29.99 -9.73 15.68
C PHE A 407 31.06 -10.11 16.70
N ALA A 408 32.21 -10.61 16.23
CA ALA A 408 33.33 -10.92 17.10
C ALA A 408 33.91 -9.65 17.77
N GLY A 409 33.82 -9.53 19.09
CA GLY A 409 34.40 -8.44 19.89
C GLY A 409 33.86 -8.37 21.32
N ASN A 410 34.22 -7.34 22.08
CA ASN A 410 33.64 -7.04 23.40
C ASN A 410 32.29 -6.33 23.24
N CYS A 411 31.31 -7.05 22.71
CA CYS A 411 30.03 -6.52 22.27
C CYS A 411 28.89 -6.92 23.21
N ASN A 412 28.02 -5.96 23.55
CA ASN A 412 26.80 -6.18 24.31
C ASN A 412 25.63 -6.22 23.33
N VAL A 413 25.16 -7.42 23.01
CA VAL A 413 24.18 -7.64 21.94
C VAL A 413 22.85 -6.98 22.28
N ILE A 414 22.37 -7.18 23.51
CA ILE A 414 21.22 -6.49 24.06
C ILE A 414 21.68 -5.70 25.28
N ASP A 415 21.47 -4.38 25.24
CA ASP A 415 21.83 -3.45 26.31
C ASP A 415 20.57 -2.89 26.97
N LEU A 416 20.35 -3.25 28.23
CA LEU A 416 19.25 -2.80 29.07
C LEU A 416 19.81 -1.82 30.10
N HIS A 417 19.26 -0.61 30.11
CA HIS A 417 19.77 0.44 30.98
C HIS A 417 18.65 1.34 31.53
N GLY A 418 18.71 1.65 32.83
CA GLY A 418 17.83 2.63 33.47
C GLY A 418 18.61 3.76 34.14
N ASP A 419 18.46 5.01 33.69
CA ASP A 419 19.27 6.16 34.14
C ASP A 419 18.60 7.01 35.23
N ARG A 420 18.91 6.78 36.51
CA ARG A 420 18.28 7.52 37.63
C ARG A 420 18.47 9.04 37.59
N SER A 421 19.46 9.58 36.87
CA SER A 421 19.61 11.04 36.74
C SER A 421 18.35 11.70 36.16
N LYS A 422 17.49 10.91 35.52
CA LYS A 422 16.16 11.28 35.06
C LYS A 422 15.12 10.57 35.91
N THR A 423 14.26 11.34 36.57
CA THR A 423 13.29 10.91 37.60
C THR A 423 12.29 9.81 37.16
N TYR A 424 12.26 9.42 35.88
CA TYR A 424 11.29 8.48 35.29
C TYR A 424 11.89 7.57 34.22
N SER A 425 13.16 7.21 34.38
CA SER A 425 13.94 6.40 33.44
C SER A 425 13.99 4.92 33.78
N THR A 426 13.16 4.47 34.71
CA THR A 426 13.12 3.07 35.10
C THR A 426 12.77 2.22 33.91
N LEU A 427 13.43 1.07 33.80
CA LEU A 427 13.04 0.03 32.86
C LEU A 427 12.34 -1.05 33.66
N ASP A 428 11.01 -1.03 33.70
CA ASP A 428 10.31 -1.83 34.71
C ASP A 428 10.11 -3.29 34.28
N ALA A 429 9.65 -3.51 33.05
CA ALA A 429 9.22 -4.84 32.60
C ALA A 429 9.71 -5.10 31.17
N VAL A 430 10.63 -6.05 31.03
CA VAL A 430 11.17 -6.50 29.74
C VAL A 430 11.01 -8.01 29.62
N TYR A 431 10.50 -8.51 28.51
CA TYR A 431 10.39 -9.95 28.28
C TYR A 431 11.01 -10.36 26.95
N PHE A 432 11.67 -11.52 26.98
CA PHE A 432 12.28 -12.20 25.85
C PHE A 432 11.65 -13.59 25.73
N ASP A 433 11.01 -13.89 24.59
CA ASP A 433 10.39 -15.20 24.32
C ASP A 433 10.90 -15.77 22.99
N LYS A 434 11.54 -16.94 23.00
CA LYS A 434 12.12 -17.55 21.79
C LYS A 434 13.10 -16.61 21.08
N VAL A 435 14.01 -16.02 21.86
CA VAL A 435 15.08 -15.19 21.35
C VAL A 435 16.35 -16.01 21.25
N GLU A 436 16.97 -16.06 20.08
CA GLU A 436 18.25 -16.73 19.85
C GLU A 436 19.34 -15.69 19.68
N ILE A 437 20.41 -15.79 20.48
CA ILE A 437 21.56 -14.89 20.40
C ILE A 437 22.83 -15.69 20.19
N THR A 438 23.64 -15.24 19.25
CA THR A 438 24.95 -15.83 18.97
C THR A 438 26.02 -14.75 18.98
N ASN A 439 26.85 -14.70 20.02
CA ASN A 439 27.91 -13.72 20.23
C ASN A 439 29.29 -14.40 20.25
N PHE A 440 29.85 -14.67 19.07
CA PHE A 440 31.17 -15.31 18.95
C PHE A 440 32.36 -14.40 19.33
N GLY A 441 32.10 -13.25 19.93
CA GLY A 441 33.10 -12.27 20.33
C GLY A 441 33.88 -12.60 21.61
N GLY A 442 34.75 -11.66 22.00
CA GLY A 442 35.51 -11.71 23.25
C GLY A 442 34.63 -11.56 24.50
N ALA A 443 35.07 -10.78 25.49
CA ALA A 443 34.42 -10.63 26.80
C ALA A 443 33.08 -9.83 26.77
N GLY A 444 32.35 -9.86 25.65
CA GLY A 444 31.03 -9.24 25.50
C GLY A 444 29.92 -9.97 26.24
N SER A 445 28.68 -9.52 26.09
CA SER A 445 27.51 -10.16 26.68
C SER A 445 26.35 -10.33 25.70
N CYS A 446 25.54 -11.38 25.84
CA CYS A 446 24.25 -11.45 25.15
C CYS A 446 23.30 -10.41 25.74
N TYR A 447 23.18 -10.37 27.06
CA TYR A 447 22.38 -9.41 27.81
C TYR A 447 23.27 -8.63 28.79
N ASN A 448 23.45 -7.34 28.53
CA ASN A 448 24.02 -6.40 29.47
C ASN A 448 22.90 -5.65 30.18
N ILE A 449 22.88 -5.71 31.50
CA ILE A 449 21.87 -5.07 32.34
C ILE A 449 22.61 -4.11 33.27
N SER A 450 22.29 -2.83 33.17
CA SER A 450 22.93 -1.80 33.97
C SER A 450 21.91 -0.90 34.65
N ASP A 451 22.23 -0.54 35.88
CA ASP A 451 21.47 0.42 36.68
C ASP A 451 20.00 -0.03 36.90
N ARG A 452 19.01 0.86 36.77
CA ARG A 452 17.66 0.57 37.28
C ARG A 452 16.76 -0.20 36.30
N VAL A 453 16.87 -1.53 36.30
CA VAL A 453 15.99 -2.45 35.55
C VAL A 453 15.17 -3.32 36.51
N GLN A 454 13.88 -3.04 36.68
CA GLN A 454 13.08 -3.65 37.75
C GLN A 454 12.75 -5.12 37.49
N THR A 455 12.42 -5.53 36.28
CA THR A 455 12.01 -6.91 35.99
C THR A 455 12.35 -7.34 34.57
N VAL A 456 13.00 -8.49 34.46
CA VAL A 456 13.34 -9.12 33.17
C VAL A 456 12.95 -10.60 33.17
N TRP A 457 12.22 -11.01 32.13
CA TRP A 457 11.84 -12.40 31.89
C TRP A 457 12.51 -12.94 30.63
N TRP A 458 13.07 -14.13 30.73
CA TRP A 458 13.53 -14.92 29.59
C TRP A 458 12.76 -16.23 29.54
N THR A 459 12.25 -16.59 28.37
CA THR A 459 11.46 -17.81 28.14
C THR A 459 11.85 -18.42 26.81
N ASN A 460 12.22 -19.71 26.78
CA ASN A 460 12.68 -20.41 25.56
C ASN A 460 13.81 -19.68 24.82
N THR A 461 14.69 -19.02 25.56
CA THR A 461 15.72 -18.15 24.99
C THR A 461 17.06 -18.88 24.98
N THR A 462 17.81 -18.72 23.89
CA THR A 462 19.15 -19.29 23.75
C THR A 462 20.22 -18.20 23.62
N CYS A 463 21.39 -18.41 24.21
CA CYS A 463 22.54 -17.52 24.09
C CYS A 463 23.83 -18.32 23.99
N GLN A 464 24.50 -18.23 22.83
CA GLN A 464 25.86 -18.70 22.66
C GLN A 464 26.81 -17.49 22.74
N THR A 465 27.85 -17.54 23.57
CA THR A 465 28.70 -16.37 23.82
C THR A 465 30.15 -16.73 24.12
N GLY A 466 31.10 -15.86 23.78
CA GLY A 466 32.49 -15.96 24.28
C GLY A 466 32.71 -15.29 25.65
N GLY A 467 31.72 -14.55 26.16
CA GLY A 467 31.78 -13.84 27.43
C GLY A 467 30.61 -14.21 28.35
N PHE A 468 29.77 -13.21 28.64
CA PHE A 468 28.60 -13.38 29.51
C PHE A 468 27.37 -13.73 28.68
N ALA A 469 26.53 -14.64 29.16
CA ALA A 469 25.15 -14.73 28.71
C ALA A 469 24.36 -13.57 29.31
N ILE A 470 24.45 -13.40 30.63
CA ILE A 470 23.85 -12.29 31.35
C ILE A 470 24.93 -11.63 32.19
N ASN A 471 25.14 -10.33 32.00
CA ASN A 471 25.94 -9.51 32.89
C ASN A 471 25.06 -8.41 33.46
N SER A 472 24.86 -8.42 34.77
CA SER A 472 24.07 -7.44 35.50
C SER A 472 24.93 -6.76 36.55
N ALA A 473 24.98 -5.43 36.49
CA ALA A 473 25.71 -4.61 37.45
C ALA A 473 25.01 -3.28 37.72
N CYS A 474 25.27 -2.71 38.90
CA CYS A 474 24.68 -1.44 39.32
C CYS A 474 25.76 -0.41 39.73
N PRO A 475 26.78 -0.18 38.88
CA PRO A 475 27.98 0.56 39.28
C PRO A 475 27.72 2.04 39.59
N GLY A 476 26.64 2.62 39.05
CA GLY A 476 26.34 4.04 39.18
C GLY A 476 25.46 4.41 40.36
N MET A 477 24.96 3.43 41.12
CA MET A 477 23.88 3.70 42.09
C MET A 477 24.37 3.88 43.52
N SER A 478 23.59 4.70 44.25
CA SER A 478 23.79 4.98 45.68
C SER A 478 22.78 4.29 46.58
N SER A 479 21.80 3.55 46.02
CA SER A 479 20.82 2.77 46.79
C SER A 479 20.48 1.45 46.10
N LEU A 480 20.21 0.41 46.90
CA LEU A 480 19.77 -0.90 46.43
C LEU A 480 18.48 -0.83 45.61
N GLN A 481 17.55 0.09 45.94
CA GLN A 481 16.28 0.26 45.20
C GLN A 481 16.47 0.71 43.76
N ASP A 482 17.67 1.15 43.43
CA ASP A 482 18.01 1.64 42.11
C ASP A 482 18.75 0.60 41.26
N CYS A 483 19.00 -0.58 41.81
CA CYS A 483 19.68 -1.66 41.11
C CYS A 483 18.71 -2.60 40.39
N PRO A 484 19.23 -3.47 39.50
CA PRO A 484 18.39 -4.43 38.81
C PRO A 484 17.61 -5.31 39.81
N GLY A 485 16.30 -5.44 39.57
CA GLY A 485 15.34 -6.05 40.49
C GLY A 485 15.18 -7.56 40.27
N PHE A 486 14.03 -7.95 39.72
CA PHE A 486 13.62 -9.34 39.51
C PHE A 486 14.10 -9.91 38.18
N PHE A 487 14.77 -11.05 38.23
CA PHE A 487 15.12 -11.83 37.04
C PHE A 487 14.44 -13.18 37.07
N THR A 488 13.78 -13.55 35.98
CA THR A 488 13.15 -14.87 35.82
C THR A 488 13.60 -15.51 34.52
N LEU A 489 14.22 -16.68 34.61
CA LEU A 489 14.67 -17.47 33.49
C LEU A 489 13.88 -18.78 33.48
N SER A 490 13.11 -19.03 32.42
CA SER A 490 12.45 -20.31 32.15
C SER A 490 12.97 -20.87 30.85
N ASP A 491 13.47 -22.11 30.86
CA ASP A 491 13.95 -22.78 29.64
C ASP A 491 15.01 -21.93 28.91
N PHE A 492 15.94 -21.37 29.69
CA PHE A 492 17.04 -20.55 29.18
C PHE A 492 18.24 -21.44 28.87
N GLU A 493 18.69 -21.43 27.62
CA GLU A 493 19.87 -22.15 27.18
C GLU A 493 21.04 -21.18 27.04
N ALA A 494 22.19 -21.48 27.65
CA ALA A 494 23.40 -20.75 27.34
C ALA A 494 24.66 -21.60 27.28
N GLU A 495 25.51 -21.28 26.31
CA GLU A 495 26.79 -21.93 26.08
C GLU A 495 27.93 -20.90 26.00
N SER A 496 28.97 -21.13 26.80
CA SER A 496 30.22 -20.36 26.71
C SER A 496 31.20 -21.02 25.76
N ASN A 497 31.65 -20.28 24.75
CA ASN A 497 32.78 -20.63 23.88
C ASN A 497 34.10 -19.99 24.32
N GLY A 498 34.06 -19.07 25.28
CA GLY A 498 35.23 -18.32 25.73
C GLY A 498 35.65 -18.63 27.16
N THR A 499 36.76 -18.00 27.55
CA THR A 499 37.55 -18.36 28.71
C THR A 499 37.46 -17.25 29.77
N SER A 500 37.47 -17.60 31.06
CA SER A 500 37.62 -16.72 32.23
C SER A 500 36.41 -15.91 32.78
N ALA A 501 35.32 -15.70 32.04
CA ALA A 501 34.13 -15.01 32.58
C ALA A 501 33.17 -15.97 33.31
N SER A 502 32.24 -15.40 34.10
CA SER A 502 31.06 -16.16 34.53
C SER A 502 30.01 -16.12 33.42
N LEU A 503 29.27 -17.21 33.18
CA LEU A 503 28.26 -17.21 32.12
C LEU A 503 27.07 -16.32 32.49
N ILE A 504 26.59 -16.42 33.72
CA ILE A 504 25.62 -15.51 34.32
C ILE A 504 26.32 -14.82 35.48
N ASN A 505 26.49 -13.52 35.37
CA ASN A 505 27.08 -12.68 36.41
C ASN A 505 26.04 -11.65 36.87
N ILE A 506 25.60 -11.76 38.12
CA ILE A 506 24.69 -10.82 38.75
C ILE A 506 25.39 -10.23 39.96
N THR A 507 25.81 -8.98 39.79
CA THR A 507 26.27 -8.13 40.88
C THR A 507 25.12 -7.21 41.27
N GLU A 508 24.83 -7.11 42.57
CA GLU A 508 23.87 -6.11 43.10
C GLU A 508 22.41 -6.38 42.73
N LEU A 509 21.94 -7.60 43.02
CA LEU A 509 20.52 -7.93 42.92
C LEU A 509 19.72 -7.16 43.97
N ALA A 510 18.72 -6.38 43.54
CA ALA A 510 17.87 -5.60 44.43
C ALA A 510 16.67 -6.37 44.98
N ASP A 511 16.18 -7.38 44.25
CA ASP A 511 14.94 -8.09 44.62
C ASP A 511 15.01 -9.62 44.54
N GLY A 512 14.94 -10.24 43.35
CA GLY A 512 14.80 -11.70 43.29
C GLY A 512 15.37 -12.32 42.01
N PHE A 513 15.81 -13.57 42.12
CA PHE A 513 16.31 -14.33 40.98
C PHE A 513 15.65 -15.71 40.96
N THR A 514 14.98 -16.04 39.86
CA THR A 514 14.39 -17.36 39.65
C THR A 514 14.90 -17.95 38.34
N MET A 515 15.37 -19.19 38.37
CA MET A 515 15.78 -19.94 37.19
C MET A 515 15.25 -21.37 37.22
N THR A 516 14.52 -21.76 36.17
CA THR A 516 13.92 -23.10 36.06
C THR A 516 13.98 -23.69 34.65
N GLY A 517 14.19 -25.01 34.56
CA GLY A 517 14.20 -25.72 33.28
C GLY A 517 15.36 -25.33 32.35
N SER A 518 16.33 -24.58 32.86
CA SER A 518 17.40 -23.99 32.06
C SER A 518 18.58 -24.95 31.87
N TRP A 519 19.34 -24.73 30.79
CA TRP A 519 20.54 -25.49 30.47
C TRP A 519 21.72 -24.56 30.28
N LEU A 520 22.76 -24.72 31.09
CA LEU A 520 23.97 -23.90 31.04
C LEU A 520 25.20 -24.79 30.86
N ARG A 521 26.09 -24.41 29.95
CA ARG A 521 27.27 -25.18 29.60
C ARG A 521 28.47 -24.28 29.42
N GLY A 522 29.56 -24.59 30.12
CA GLY A 522 30.87 -24.01 29.82
C GLY A 522 31.61 -24.78 28.73
N TYR A 523 32.79 -24.27 28.36
CA TYR A 523 33.55 -24.72 27.20
C TYR A 523 34.25 -26.07 27.38
N TYR A 524 34.36 -26.86 26.29
CA TYR A 524 34.89 -28.25 26.30
C TYR A 524 36.40 -28.36 26.42
N SER A 525 37.17 -27.37 25.98
CA SER A 525 38.58 -27.61 25.64
C SER A 525 39.60 -27.11 26.69
N GLY A 526 39.25 -27.15 27.98
CA GLY A 526 40.21 -26.95 29.07
C GLY A 526 40.31 -25.54 29.64
N ASP A 527 39.90 -24.50 28.90
CA ASP A 527 39.84 -23.11 29.37
C ASP A 527 38.40 -22.72 29.74
N ALA A 528 37.76 -23.49 30.60
CA ALA A 528 36.34 -23.36 30.92
C ALA A 528 35.98 -21.99 31.56
N ALA A 529 34.71 -21.58 31.41
CA ALA A 529 34.13 -20.47 32.15
C ALA A 529 34.43 -20.61 33.65
N ASN A 530 34.80 -19.52 34.32
CA ASN A 530 35.18 -19.61 35.73
C ASN A 530 33.99 -20.01 36.60
N THR A 531 32.79 -19.57 36.27
CA THR A 531 31.57 -19.96 37.00
C THR A 531 30.38 -19.94 36.04
N LEU A 532 29.42 -20.86 36.15
CA LEU A 532 28.22 -20.74 35.30
C LEU A 532 27.30 -19.65 35.83
N ILE A 533 27.04 -19.64 37.13
CA ILE A 533 26.18 -18.64 37.79
C ILE A 533 26.91 -18.06 38.98
N SER A 534 27.18 -16.76 38.93
CA SER A 534 27.69 -15.96 40.03
C SER A 534 26.65 -14.92 40.44
N ILE A 535 26.16 -15.01 41.67
CA ILE A 535 25.28 -14.00 42.28
C ILE A 535 25.95 -13.48 43.53
N THR A 536 26.31 -12.20 43.54
CA THR A 536 27.08 -11.58 44.63
C THR A 536 26.38 -10.34 45.18
N PRO A 537 26.51 -10.07 46.49
CA PRO A 537 26.07 -8.82 47.07
C PRO A 537 27.14 -7.78 46.70
N GLY A 538 26.78 -6.78 45.91
CA GLY A 538 27.76 -5.73 45.60
C GLY A 538 27.82 -4.65 46.68
N LEU A 539 27.73 -3.38 46.30
CA LEU A 539 28.02 -2.24 47.16
C LEU A 539 27.06 -2.09 48.35
N PHE A 540 25.87 -2.69 48.28
CA PHE A 540 24.85 -2.57 49.30
C PHE A 540 24.90 -3.79 50.23
N PRO A 541 25.27 -3.62 51.52
CA PRO A 541 25.09 -4.69 52.49
C PRO A 541 23.61 -5.07 52.51
N SER A 542 23.33 -6.37 52.42
CA SER A 542 21.98 -6.91 52.31
C SER A 542 21.10 -6.31 53.41
N ALA A 543 20.05 -5.60 53.00
CA ALA A 543 19.19 -4.86 53.90
C ALA A 543 18.21 -5.81 54.62
N GLN A 544 18.68 -6.76 55.45
CA GLN A 544 17.93 -7.68 56.34
C GLN A 544 16.71 -8.44 55.77
N ARG A 545 16.33 -8.22 54.52
CA ARG A 545 15.22 -8.87 53.83
C ARG A 545 15.87 -9.78 52.81
N GLY A 546 15.96 -11.05 53.17
CA GLY A 546 16.53 -12.07 52.30
C GLY A 546 15.83 -12.08 50.96
N LEU A 547 16.59 -11.71 49.93
CA LEU A 547 16.15 -11.69 48.56
C LEU A 547 16.06 -13.14 48.07
N PRO A 548 14.88 -13.63 47.65
CA PRO A 548 14.72 -15.03 47.32
C PRO A 548 15.45 -15.35 46.01
N ILE A 549 16.50 -16.17 46.11
CA ILE A 549 17.12 -16.85 44.97
C ILE A 549 16.52 -18.24 44.87
N THR A 550 15.92 -18.58 43.73
CA THR A 550 15.39 -19.91 43.43
C THR A 550 16.02 -20.47 42.16
N ILE A 551 16.70 -21.60 42.27
CA ILE A 551 17.32 -22.30 41.14
C ILE A 551 16.82 -23.74 41.15
N SER A 552 15.95 -24.09 40.20
CA SER A 552 15.31 -25.42 40.18
C SER A 552 15.29 -26.14 38.85
N ASN A 553 15.45 -27.46 38.83
CA ASN A 553 15.28 -28.30 37.63
C ASN A 553 16.16 -27.90 36.43
N ASN A 554 17.39 -27.42 36.70
CA ASN A 554 18.33 -26.97 35.66
C ASN A 554 19.42 -28.00 35.38
N TRP A 555 20.05 -27.89 34.22
CA TRP A 555 21.22 -28.69 33.80
C TRP A 555 22.44 -27.79 33.69
N LEU A 556 23.45 -28.01 34.55
CA LEU A 556 24.64 -27.17 34.68
C LEU A 556 25.90 -28.00 34.38
N LYS A 557 26.62 -27.67 33.30
CA LYS A 557 27.82 -28.43 32.83
C LYS A 557 29.08 -27.58 32.79
N HIS A 558 30.21 -28.18 33.15
CA HIS A 558 31.54 -27.86 32.61
C HIS A 558 32.05 -26.44 32.94
N ALA A 559 32.13 -26.10 34.23
CA ALA A 559 32.79 -24.88 34.69
C ALA A 559 34.20 -25.17 35.22
N GLY A 560 35.15 -24.27 34.90
CA GLY A 560 36.52 -24.32 35.39
C GLY A 560 36.59 -24.07 36.90
N GLY A 561 35.71 -23.21 37.43
CA GLY A 561 35.42 -23.08 38.86
C GLY A 561 34.02 -23.60 39.18
N SER A 562 33.33 -22.97 40.14
CA SER A 562 32.01 -23.45 40.60
C SER A 562 30.94 -23.35 39.52
N CYS A 563 30.01 -24.30 39.41
CA CYS A 563 28.83 -24.08 38.56
C CYS A 563 27.89 -23.07 39.19
N LEU A 564 27.75 -23.11 40.52
CA LEU A 564 26.98 -22.14 41.29
C LEU A 564 27.90 -21.46 42.30
N TYR A 565 27.93 -20.14 42.27
CA TYR A 565 28.54 -19.29 43.30
C TYR A 565 27.48 -18.28 43.76
N ILE A 566 26.95 -18.48 44.97
CA ILE A 566 25.86 -17.66 45.49
C ILE A 566 26.28 -17.05 46.82
N GLN A 567 26.32 -15.73 46.88
CA GLN A 567 26.52 -14.98 48.10
C GLN A 567 25.30 -14.05 48.29
N ASN A 568 24.28 -14.56 48.99
CA ASN A 568 23.03 -13.83 49.25
C ASN A 568 22.43 -14.34 50.57
N GLU A 569 21.53 -13.62 51.22
CA GLU A 569 20.92 -14.06 52.47
C GLU A 569 20.02 -15.30 52.31
N GLN A 570 19.28 -15.45 51.20
CA GLN A 570 18.31 -16.54 51.01
C GLN A 570 18.47 -17.24 49.65
N ALA A 571 18.68 -18.56 49.68
CA ALA A 571 18.77 -19.36 48.46
C ALA A 571 18.03 -20.70 48.57
N THR A 572 17.26 -21.05 47.53
CA THR A 572 16.62 -22.36 47.35
C THR A 572 17.15 -22.98 46.07
N ILE A 573 17.81 -24.13 46.18
CA ILE A 573 18.44 -24.85 45.08
C ILE A 573 17.86 -26.26 45.05
N SER A 574 17.09 -26.62 44.02
CA SER A 574 16.41 -27.92 44.01
C SER A 574 16.30 -28.63 42.67
N GLY A 575 16.38 -29.96 42.63
CA GLY A 575 16.13 -30.72 41.40
C GLY A 575 17.14 -30.49 40.26
N ASN A 576 18.30 -29.86 40.51
CA ASN A 576 19.27 -29.54 39.46
C ASN A 576 20.22 -30.70 39.18
N HIS A 577 20.69 -30.81 37.94
CA HIS A 577 21.74 -31.73 37.51
C HIS A 577 23.03 -30.93 37.28
N ILE A 578 24.05 -31.13 38.12
CA ILE A 578 25.29 -30.32 38.14
C ILE A 578 26.51 -31.24 37.98
N TYR A 579 27.33 -31.02 36.94
CA TYR A 579 28.49 -31.88 36.64
C TYR A 579 29.63 -31.17 35.93
N GLY A 580 30.83 -31.74 36.10
CA GLY A 580 32.06 -31.24 35.49
C GLY A 580 32.45 -29.84 35.96
N CYS A 581 32.11 -29.48 37.19
CA CYS A 581 32.41 -28.16 37.77
C CYS A 581 33.61 -28.25 38.72
N GLY A 582 34.35 -27.16 38.85
CA GLY A 582 35.40 -26.98 39.85
C GLY A 582 36.77 -27.49 39.45
N ARG A 583 36.98 -27.76 38.15
CA ARG A 583 38.23 -28.31 37.62
C ARG A 583 38.92 -27.31 36.68
N ARG A 584 40.03 -26.74 37.15
CA ARG A 584 41.08 -26.18 36.28
C ARG A 584 42.18 -27.21 36.10
N ALA A 585 42.74 -27.31 34.90
CA ALA A 585 43.81 -28.27 34.59
C ALA A 585 45.09 -28.03 35.43
N ASP A 586 45.27 -26.82 35.95
CA ASP A 586 46.46 -26.31 36.62
C ASP A 586 46.18 -25.54 37.92
N GLY A 587 44.91 -25.51 38.38
CA GLY A 587 44.45 -24.64 39.47
C GLY A 587 43.95 -25.35 40.73
N PRO A 588 43.70 -24.61 41.82
CA PRO A 588 43.04 -25.16 43.00
C PRO A 588 41.66 -25.71 42.63
N SER A 589 41.29 -26.85 43.20
CA SER A 589 39.94 -27.40 43.05
C SER A 589 38.92 -26.47 43.70
N TYR A 590 37.94 -26.02 42.93
CA TYR A 590 36.80 -25.29 43.45
C TYR A 590 35.66 -26.26 43.78
N ALA A 591 34.73 -25.85 44.63
CA ALA A 591 33.52 -26.64 44.85
C ALA A 591 32.58 -26.53 43.64
N ALA A 592 31.84 -27.59 43.32
CA ALA A 592 30.86 -27.52 42.23
C ALA A 592 29.73 -26.53 42.55
N VAL A 593 29.33 -26.46 43.82
CA VAL A 593 28.39 -25.49 44.36
C VAL A 593 29.03 -24.79 45.56
N GLU A 594 29.18 -23.48 45.49
CA GLU A 594 29.65 -22.65 46.59
C GLU A 594 28.53 -21.71 47.05
N ILE A 595 28.15 -21.82 48.31
CA ILE A 595 27.09 -21.00 48.91
C ILE A 595 27.65 -20.28 50.13
N ARG A 596 27.48 -18.96 50.10
CA ARG A 596 27.82 -18.01 51.14
C ARG A 596 26.55 -17.27 51.57
N ALA A 597 25.60 -18.04 52.10
CA ALA A 597 24.25 -17.55 52.39
C ALA A 597 23.84 -17.79 53.84
N ASN A 598 23.11 -16.84 54.42
CA ASN A 598 22.59 -16.95 55.80
C ASN A 598 21.56 -18.07 55.92
N TYR A 599 20.71 -18.24 54.90
CA TYR A 599 19.64 -19.22 54.82
C TYR A 599 19.67 -19.92 53.46
N ALA A 600 20.01 -21.20 53.44
CA ALA A 600 20.02 -21.99 52.20
C ALA A 600 19.23 -23.29 52.32
N THR A 601 18.36 -23.57 51.35
CA THR A 601 17.68 -24.86 51.21
C THR A 601 18.19 -25.55 49.95
N ILE A 602 18.84 -26.71 50.11
CA ILE A 602 19.39 -27.51 49.01
C ILE A 602 18.68 -28.84 49.02
N SER A 603 17.94 -29.17 47.95
CA SER A 603 17.16 -30.42 47.92
C SER A 603 17.16 -31.15 46.58
N ASN A 604 17.27 -32.47 46.59
CA ASN A 604 17.10 -33.31 45.40
C ASN A 604 17.98 -32.91 44.19
N ASN A 605 19.19 -32.40 44.40
CA ASN A 605 20.10 -32.05 43.31
C ASN A 605 21.00 -33.24 42.98
N ILE A 606 21.28 -33.53 41.73
CA ILE A 606 22.28 -34.53 41.35
C ILE A 606 23.61 -33.81 41.14
N LEU A 607 24.53 -33.95 42.09
CA LEU A 607 25.90 -33.45 41.98
C LEU A 607 26.82 -34.60 41.55
N CYS A 608 27.52 -34.44 40.42
CA CYS A 608 28.53 -35.40 39.95
C CYS A 608 29.86 -34.67 39.68
N GLY A 609 30.86 -34.93 40.49
CA GLY A 609 32.24 -34.54 40.23
C GLY A 609 32.80 -35.42 39.13
N GLY A 610 33.44 -34.83 38.12
CA GLY A 610 34.00 -35.55 36.99
C GLY A 610 33.34 -35.18 35.66
N ASP A 611 34.16 -35.10 34.62
CA ASP A 611 33.69 -34.96 33.24
C ASP A 611 33.06 -36.30 32.83
N TYR A 612 31.84 -36.26 32.27
CA TYR A 612 31.11 -37.45 31.84
C TYR A 612 31.90 -38.26 30.78
N LEU A 613 32.97 -37.69 30.21
CA LEU A 613 33.78 -38.28 29.15
C LEU A 613 35.04 -39.03 29.60
N ASN A 614 35.01 -39.73 30.75
CA ASN A 614 35.94 -40.81 31.18
C ASN A 614 36.97 -40.51 32.29
N ASP A 615 36.97 -39.34 32.93
CA ASP A 615 37.94 -39.09 34.01
C ASP A 615 37.36 -39.38 35.40
N SER A 616 37.37 -40.67 35.76
CA SER A 616 37.00 -41.15 37.09
C SER A 616 38.04 -40.84 38.19
N SER A 617 39.17 -40.23 37.84
CA SER A 617 40.32 -40.12 38.76
C SER A 617 40.35 -38.82 39.57
N SER A 618 39.49 -37.84 39.27
CA SER A 618 39.50 -36.52 39.93
C SER A 618 38.19 -36.24 40.65
N PHE A 619 38.27 -36.23 41.97
CA PHE A 619 37.14 -35.92 42.83
C PHE A 619 37.05 -34.41 43.09
N ALA A 620 35.90 -33.81 42.76
CA ALA A 620 35.59 -32.43 43.13
C ALA A 620 34.84 -32.37 44.46
N THR A 621 35.03 -31.28 45.22
CA THR A 621 34.17 -31.00 46.38
C THR A 621 32.77 -30.67 45.85
N GLY A 622 31.74 -31.40 46.28
CA GLY A 622 30.39 -31.23 45.73
C GLY A 622 29.76 -29.89 46.15
N VAL A 623 29.79 -29.61 47.45
CA VAL A 623 29.23 -28.39 48.03
C VAL A 623 30.20 -27.80 49.06
N LEU A 624 30.50 -26.51 48.94
CA LEU A 624 31.20 -25.70 49.93
C LEU A 624 30.25 -24.69 50.54
N LEU A 625 30.13 -24.74 51.86
CA LEU A 625 29.35 -23.80 52.66
C LEU A 625 30.33 -22.93 53.46
N ALA A 626 30.41 -21.64 53.11
CA ALA A 626 31.40 -20.74 53.69
C ALA A 626 30.97 -20.19 55.06
N ASN A 627 31.94 -19.64 55.80
CA ASN A 627 31.72 -19.00 57.09
C ASN A 627 30.63 -17.92 56.99
N ASN A 628 29.72 -17.91 57.98
CA ASN A 628 28.54 -17.04 58.14
C ASN A 628 27.19 -17.59 57.65
N ALA A 629 27.10 -18.84 57.20
CA ALA A 629 25.80 -19.46 56.98
C ALA A 629 25.13 -19.84 58.31
N ASN A 630 23.98 -19.24 58.62
CA ASN A 630 23.28 -19.43 59.91
C ASN A 630 22.38 -20.68 59.90
N TYR A 631 21.69 -20.93 58.80
CA TYR A 631 20.74 -22.04 58.67
C TYR A 631 20.82 -22.64 57.28
N ILE A 632 21.18 -23.92 57.21
CA ILE A 632 21.21 -24.66 55.95
C ILE A 632 20.39 -25.94 56.13
N SER A 633 19.40 -26.14 55.27
CA SER A 633 18.67 -27.41 55.16
C SER A 633 19.10 -28.13 53.90
N ILE A 634 19.58 -29.36 54.06
CA ILE A 634 20.08 -30.23 52.99
C ILE A 634 19.26 -31.51 53.02
N THR A 635 18.43 -31.76 52.00
CA THR A 635 17.49 -32.91 51.99
C THR A 635 17.50 -33.68 50.66
N GLY A 636 17.32 -34.99 50.72
CA GLY A 636 17.22 -35.86 49.52
C GLY A 636 18.58 -36.33 48.98
N ASN A 637 18.54 -37.03 47.84
CA ASN A 637 19.76 -37.54 47.18
C ASN A 637 20.51 -36.37 46.55
N ILE A 638 21.70 -36.06 47.08
CA ILE A 638 22.48 -34.90 46.64
C ILE A 638 23.75 -35.31 45.88
N ILE A 639 24.32 -36.45 46.25
CA ILE A 639 25.61 -36.91 45.76
C ILE A 639 25.38 -38.09 44.82
N GLY A 640 25.75 -37.93 43.55
CA GLY A 640 25.93 -39.05 42.63
C GLY A 640 27.20 -39.84 42.96
N SER A 641 27.36 -41.03 42.39
CA SER A 641 28.44 -41.98 42.70
C SER A 641 29.89 -41.51 42.48
N ALA A 642 30.10 -40.24 42.07
CA ALA A 642 31.40 -39.67 41.73
C ALA A 642 31.77 -38.39 42.52
N CYS A 643 30.96 -37.91 43.48
CA CYS A 643 31.39 -36.85 44.41
C CYS A 643 31.88 -37.43 45.74
N THR A 644 32.98 -36.90 46.28
CA THR A 644 33.59 -37.42 47.52
C THR A 644 33.08 -36.81 48.81
N SER A 645 32.59 -35.57 48.81
CA SER A 645 32.25 -34.89 50.06
C SER A 645 31.41 -33.62 49.92
N ILE A 646 30.63 -33.34 50.97
CA ILE A 646 30.13 -32.01 51.33
C ILE A 646 31.11 -31.44 52.35
N TYR A 647 31.72 -30.29 52.05
CA TYR A 647 32.62 -29.61 52.98
C TYR A 647 31.88 -28.49 53.69
N LEU A 648 31.78 -28.63 55.01
CA LEU A 648 31.22 -27.61 55.90
C LEU A 648 32.37 -26.87 56.56
N ASN A 649 32.48 -25.56 56.33
CA ASN A 649 33.31 -24.73 57.18
C ASN A 649 32.48 -24.37 58.42
N PRO A 650 32.81 -24.91 59.62
CA PRO A 650 31.92 -24.85 60.77
C PRO A 650 31.82 -23.43 61.34
N GLY A 651 30.83 -22.67 60.86
CA GLY A 651 30.21 -21.57 61.60
C GLY A 651 29.15 -22.08 62.58
N THR A 652 28.82 -21.31 63.59
CA THR A 652 27.83 -21.65 64.63
C THR A 652 26.41 -21.78 64.03
N GLY A 653 25.88 -23.00 63.84
CA GLY A 653 24.43 -23.21 63.58
C GLY A 653 23.99 -24.23 62.52
N THR A 654 24.89 -24.93 61.82
CA THR A 654 24.49 -25.81 60.69
C THR A 654 23.74 -27.08 61.15
N SER A 655 22.47 -27.23 60.77
CA SER A 655 21.67 -28.45 60.99
C SER A 655 21.52 -29.28 59.71
N ILE A 656 22.19 -30.42 59.60
CA ILE A 656 22.03 -31.34 58.47
C ILE A 656 20.84 -32.26 58.74
N ALA A 657 19.69 -31.98 58.13
CA ALA A 657 18.51 -32.84 58.21
C ALA A 657 18.58 -33.98 57.18
N SER A 658 19.32 -35.05 57.50
CA SER A 658 19.40 -36.32 56.76
C SER A 658 19.63 -36.20 55.24
N ALA A 659 20.90 -36.24 54.82
CA ALA A 659 21.23 -36.67 53.47
C ALA A 659 20.96 -38.18 53.38
N GLY A 660 19.88 -38.58 52.70
CA GLY A 660 19.70 -39.97 52.32
C GLY A 660 20.77 -40.33 51.30
N ASN A 661 21.86 -40.97 51.72
CA ASN A 661 22.81 -41.53 50.77
C ASN A 661 22.18 -42.76 50.12
N ALA A 662 21.81 -42.66 48.86
CA ALA A 662 21.57 -43.80 47.98
C ALA A 662 22.80 -44.00 47.07
N GLY A 663 23.92 -44.41 47.66
CA GLY A 663 25.16 -44.77 46.96
C GLY A 663 26.21 -45.26 47.97
N PRO A 664 27.00 -46.30 47.64
CA PRO A 664 27.90 -46.99 48.56
C PRO A 664 28.98 -46.10 49.17
#